data_AF-A0A1D2R1M8-F1
#
_entry.id   AF-A0A1D2R1M8-F1
#
_cell.length_a   1.000
_cell.length_b   1.000
_cell.length_c   1.000
_cell.angle_alpha   90.00
_cell.angle_beta   90.00
_cell.angle_gamma   90.00
#
_symmetry.space_group_name_H-M   'P 1'
#
loop_
_entity.id
_entity.type
_entity.pdbx_description
1 polymer ?
#
loop_
_entity_poly.entity_id
_entity_poly.type
_entity_poly.pdbx_seq_one_letter_code
_entity_poly.pdbx_strand_id
1 'polypeptide(L)'
;MPDNGYVYDLELDGTTIYACTAQGVYRLSDGSATWDQIGTFFCRDLLITDHEVYAASWSKLYRLAGGNWVESGPDLSKPGAYNYYQYIQALTELDEDIYAGTLGNEDHMKFGLVYELPHGTSSWQKIAGGNGIKPVRDLMVSIGTEHFAGIIIEYKYIIAATGGETLGFTLGGVYQYSVSADTWTEKSDGLSGIGTVNALAKDGINIYAGTDGGVYRARLSYGSILLSPILPDSGPWTNISEGLIDNRINSLLRSYRYDALFAGTNDGVSMFKKTSSGVEYWDNAGLTGYRVTSLLDVNGYIYAGTSDGEVFKVACIDTDGGMDPYIRGRTGDDVTFDYCIDTTNLQEYYCNVSGDVTNTSFSCQFGCSNGACNCGDTDGGINYYERGTVSSGNSDYCINNDSLREYYVKIEGNNCVVYNLFYNCPDGCEAGQGICKKTCADGIKNQHDGSWETGVDCGGPCPSQCTDCFADASFGNVNPGASWYTLDDPIIHQTALDALVEYANFQGVDLLDLVTAPDKSDKYIEAVAWYVDQHMHYMYDNHSAGWGEVAANKTIKESWNRSWNGTTCANDYCGDCEDYSILRASLLRSLGIDWRCVFSTWAPGHSYNIVNYQNKYRIMDYGPIGSYFNLPKWITTGENNVTFGPQDAEWIWNDRLANTRPWVHTCNYPGGLTVCPTAGCENQCSTINATTGNVINTFPCTNNTYYVDVCP
;
A
#
# COMPACT_ATOMS: atom_id res chain seq x y z
N MET A 1 -17.24 -34.25 -15.43
CA MET A 1 -18.56 -34.11 -16.09
C MET A 1 -18.70 -35.25 -17.11
N PRO A 2 -19.90 -35.63 -17.56
CA PRO A 2 -20.02 -36.60 -18.65
C PRO A 2 -19.57 -35.95 -19.97
N ASP A 3 -18.45 -36.44 -20.52
CA ASP A 3 -17.80 -36.13 -21.81
C ASP A 3 -16.73 -35.01 -21.91
N ASN A 4 -15.74 -35.32 -22.77
CA ASN A 4 -14.47 -34.64 -23.01
C ASN A 4 -14.63 -33.32 -23.82
N GLY A 5 -15.02 -32.22 -23.18
CA GLY A 5 -15.15 -30.95 -23.88
C GLY A 5 -14.81 -29.75 -23.01
N TYR A 6 -13.99 -28.83 -23.55
CA TYR A 6 -13.59 -27.55 -22.96
C TYR A 6 -14.56 -26.95 -21.94
N VAL A 7 -14.07 -26.73 -20.72
CA VAL A 7 -14.71 -25.88 -19.70
C VAL A 7 -14.27 -24.44 -19.93
N TYR A 8 -15.09 -23.66 -20.62
CA TYR A 8 -14.73 -22.29 -20.98
C TYR A 8 -14.78 -21.33 -19.79
N ASP A 9 -15.71 -21.57 -18.88
CA ASP A 9 -15.93 -20.67 -17.75
C ASP A 9 -16.60 -21.40 -16.56
N LEU A 10 -16.35 -20.90 -15.36
CA LEU A 10 -16.85 -21.40 -14.08
C LEU A 10 -17.30 -20.22 -13.22
N GLU A 11 -18.52 -20.29 -12.69
CA GLU A 11 -19.09 -19.19 -11.90
C GLU A 11 -19.84 -19.71 -10.65
N LEU A 12 -19.91 -18.91 -9.58
CA LEU A 12 -20.49 -19.29 -8.30
C LEU A 12 -21.77 -18.50 -7.99
N ASP A 13 -22.86 -19.21 -7.70
CA ASP A 13 -24.10 -18.62 -7.15
C ASP A 13 -24.39 -19.27 -5.80
N GLY A 14 -24.13 -18.50 -4.73
CA GLY A 14 -24.19 -19.00 -3.35
C GLY A 14 -23.23 -20.17 -3.13
N THR A 15 -23.77 -21.39 -3.05
CA THR A 15 -22.98 -22.62 -2.87
C THR A 15 -22.97 -23.51 -4.12
N THR A 16 -23.54 -23.04 -5.23
CA THR A 16 -23.70 -23.80 -6.47
C THR A 16 -22.71 -23.33 -7.51
N ILE A 17 -21.93 -24.27 -8.05
CA ILE A 17 -20.97 -23.99 -9.13
C ILE A 17 -21.66 -24.25 -10.47
N TYR A 18 -21.52 -23.30 -11.39
CA TYR A 18 -21.94 -23.47 -12.78
C TYR A 18 -20.71 -23.64 -13.66
N ALA A 19 -20.84 -24.47 -14.70
CA ALA A 19 -19.79 -24.69 -15.67
C ALA A 19 -20.34 -24.50 -17.09
N CYS A 20 -19.63 -23.65 -17.83
CA CYS A 20 -19.90 -23.30 -19.20
C CYS A 20 -19.03 -24.17 -20.11
N THR A 21 -19.64 -24.97 -20.98
CA THR A 21 -18.90 -25.94 -21.80
C THR A 21 -19.32 -25.93 -23.26
N ALA A 22 -18.53 -26.60 -24.10
CA ALA A 22 -18.88 -26.81 -25.50
C ALA A 22 -20.22 -27.55 -25.71
N GLN A 23 -20.64 -28.37 -24.74
CA GLN A 23 -21.83 -29.23 -24.85
C GLN A 23 -23.06 -28.68 -24.10
N GLY A 24 -22.89 -27.65 -23.28
CA GLY A 24 -23.94 -27.22 -22.39
C GLY A 24 -23.50 -26.39 -21.20
N VAL A 25 -24.51 -25.96 -20.45
CA VAL A 25 -24.33 -25.42 -19.11
C VAL A 25 -24.60 -26.53 -18.10
N TYR A 26 -23.67 -26.75 -17.19
CA TYR A 26 -23.77 -27.71 -16.11
C TYR A 26 -23.81 -27.00 -14.76
N ARG A 27 -24.43 -27.66 -13.78
CA ARG A 27 -24.57 -27.16 -12.41
C ARG A 27 -24.13 -28.24 -11.42
N LEU A 28 -23.30 -27.86 -10.45
CA LEU A 28 -22.93 -28.67 -9.30
C LEU A 28 -23.50 -28.02 -8.04
N SER A 29 -24.54 -28.63 -7.50
CA SER A 29 -25.12 -28.19 -6.22
C SER A 29 -24.27 -28.64 -5.04
N ASP A 30 -24.33 -27.89 -3.94
CA ASP A 30 -23.61 -28.20 -2.71
C ASP A 30 -23.83 -29.63 -2.21
N GLY A 31 -22.74 -30.31 -1.84
CA GLY A 31 -22.71 -31.71 -1.43
C GLY A 31 -22.99 -32.75 -2.53
N SER A 32 -23.24 -32.32 -3.78
CA SER A 32 -23.39 -33.24 -4.92
C SER A 32 -22.02 -33.71 -5.42
N ALA A 33 -21.92 -34.99 -5.79
CA ALA A 33 -20.77 -35.54 -6.49
C ALA A 33 -20.95 -35.51 -8.02
N THR A 34 -22.11 -35.07 -8.52
CA THR A 34 -22.49 -35.13 -9.94
C THR A 34 -22.95 -33.79 -10.47
N TRP A 35 -22.55 -33.50 -11.70
CA TRP A 35 -22.96 -32.33 -12.46
C TRP A 35 -24.28 -32.59 -13.19
N ASP A 36 -25.25 -31.70 -13.03
CA ASP A 36 -26.52 -31.72 -13.75
C ASP A 36 -26.42 -30.83 -14.98
N GLN A 37 -26.73 -31.35 -16.17
CA GLN A 37 -26.83 -30.53 -17.37
C GLN A 37 -28.15 -29.76 -17.36
N ILE A 38 -28.07 -28.42 -17.37
CA ILE A 38 -29.23 -27.53 -17.33
C ILE A 38 -29.42 -26.73 -18.63
N GLY A 39 -28.47 -26.80 -19.56
CA GLY A 39 -28.58 -26.24 -20.91
C GLY A 39 -27.83 -27.11 -21.92
N THR A 40 -28.39 -27.27 -23.13
CA THR A 40 -27.84 -28.15 -24.19
C THR A 40 -27.28 -27.36 -25.38
N PHE A 41 -26.83 -26.14 -25.15
CA PHE A 41 -26.25 -25.26 -26.16
C PHE A 41 -24.79 -24.96 -25.80
N PHE A 42 -23.97 -24.64 -26.80
CA PHE A 42 -22.60 -24.20 -26.57
C PHE A 42 -22.59 -22.97 -25.66
N CYS A 43 -21.87 -23.04 -24.56
CA CYS A 43 -21.68 -21.94 -23.64
C CYS A 43 -20.21 -21.50 -23.70
N ARG A 44 -19.95 -20.19 -23.80
CA ARG A 44 -18.60 -19.60 -23.81
C ARG A 44 -18.23 -18.89 -22.52
N ASP A 45 -19.20 -18.21 -21.93
CA ASP A 45 -19.00 -17.41 -20.73
C ASP A 45 -20.30 -17.37 -19.93
N LEU A 46 -20.20 -17.32 -18.60
CA LEU A 46 -21.32 -17.15 -17.69
C LEU A 46 -21.18 -15.83 -16.95
N LEU A 47 -22.32 -15.26 -16.58
CA LEU A 47 -22.36 -14.14 -15.66
C LEU A 47 -23.51 -14.38 -14.70
N ILE A 48 -23.18 -14.42 -13.42
CA ILE A 48 -24.17 -14.50 -12.34
C ILE A 48 -24.28 -13.10 -11.74
N THR A 49 -25.48 -12.55 -11.79
CA THR A 49 -25.82 -11.29 -11.11
C THR A 49 -26.67 -11.60 -9.89
N ASP A 50 -26.94 -10.61 -9.04
CA ASP A 50 -27.83 -10.76 -7.88
C ASP A 50 -29.25 -11.26 -8.24
N HIS A 51 -29.64 -11.18 -9.51
CA HIS A 51 -31.00 -11.40 -9.97
C HIS A 51 -31.16 -12.52 -11.00
N GLU A 52 -30.15 -12.79 -11.84
CA GLU A 52 -30.28 -13.69 -12.99
C GLU A 52 -28.94 -14.34 -13.38
N VAL A 53 -29.00 -15.46 -14.11
CA VAL A 53 -27.82 -16.11 -14.73
C VAL A 53 -27.86 -15.89 -16.23
N TYR A 54 -26.78 -15.39 -16.79
CA TYR A 54 -26.57 -15.18 -18.22
C TYR A 54 -25.54 -16.14 -18.78
N ALA A 55 -25.75 -16.58 -20.02
CA ALA A 55 -24.84 -17.44 -20.76
C ALA A 55 -24.58 -16.89 -22.15
N ALA A 56 -23.32 -16.62 -22.45
CA ALA A 56 -22.84 -16.35 -23.79
C ALA A 56 -22.74 -17.64 -24.60
N SER A 57 -23.24 -17.61 -25.82
CA SER A 57 -23.09 -18.68 -26.80
C SER A 57 -22.39 -18.15 -28.05
N TRP A 58 -22.50 -18.83 -29.19
CA TRP A 58 -21.95 -18.34 -30.44
C TRP A 58 -22.62 -17.01 -30.80
N SER A 59 -23.75 -17.01 -31.50
CA SER A 59 -24.38 -15.76 -31.95
C SER A 59 -25.54 -15.32 -31.07
N LYS A 60 -25.66 -15.88 -29.86
CA LYS A 60 -26.80 -15.69 -28.97
C LYS A 60 -26.34 -15.52 -27.53
N LEU A 61 -27.11 -14.73 -26.80
CA LEU A 61 -27.06 -14.66 -25.34
C LEU A 61 -28.34 -15.29 -24.80
N TYR A 62 -28.22 -16.05 -23.71
CA TYR A 62 -29.35 -16.63 -23.00
C TYR A 62 -29.38 -16.10 -21.58
N ARG A 63 -30.57 -15.93 -21.01
CA ARG A 63 -30.77 -15.75 -19.57
C ARG A 63 -31.57 -16.91 -19.00
N LEU A 64 -31.31 -17.28 -17.76
CA LEU A 64 -32.05 -18.32 -17.05
C LEU A 64 -33.26 -17.70 -16.36
N ALA A 65 -34.45 -17.84 -16.94
CA ALA A 65 -35.70 -17.29 -16.42
C ALA A 65 -36.66 -18.41 -16.02
N GLY A 66 -37.02 -18.49 -14.73
CA GLY A 66 -37.97 -19.48 -14.22
C GLY A 66 -37.52 -20.93 -14.47
N GLY A 67 -36.21 -21.19 -14.38
CA GLY A 67 -35.61 -22.52 -14.59
C GLY A 67 -35.42 -22.92 -16.05
N ASN A 68 -35.71 -22.04 -17.02
CA ASN A 68 -35.51 -22.30 -18.44
C ASN A 68 -34.63 -21.22 -19.08
N TRP A 69 -33.77 -21.63 -20.01
CA TRP A 69 -32.98 -20.69 -20.81
C TRP A 69 -33.86 -20.01 -21.85
N VAL A 70 -33.91 -18.68 -21.82
CA VAL A 70 -34.59 -17.86 -22.82
C VAL A 70 -33.57 -16.95 -23.49
N GLU A 71 -33.70 -16.79 -24.81
CA GLU A 71 -32.82 -15.89 -25.58
C GLU A 71 -33.00 -14.44 -25.11
N SER A 72 -31.88 -13.78 -24.85
CA SER A 72 -31.83 -12.46 -24.21
C SER A 72 -30.61 -11.70 -24.71
N GLY A 73 -30.55 -11.39 -26.01
CA GLY A 73 -29.35 -10.82 -26.62
C GLY A 73 -29.64 -9.98 -27.85
N PRO A 74 -28.66 -9.20 -28.34
CA PRO A 74 -28.75 -8.67 -29.69
C PRO A 74 -28.81 -9.86 -30.66
N ASP A 75 -29.72 -9.82 -31.63
CA ASP A 75 -29.74 -10.85 -32.67
C ASP A 75 -28.51 -10.67 -33.58
N LEU A 76 -27.43 -11.38 -33.27
CA LEU A 76 -26.22 -11.40 -34.10
C LEU A 76 -26.41 -12.23 -35.39
N SER A 77 -27.63 -12.73 -35.67
CA SER A 77 -27.99 -13.51 -36.86
C SER A 77 -28.48 -12.69 -38.09
N LYS A 78 -27.71 -11.65 -38.47
CA LYS A 78 -27.58 -11.00 -39.82
C LYS A 78 -28.75 -10.43 -40.65
N PRO A 79 -28.40 -9.36 -41.42
CA PRO A 79 -28.47 -9.42 -42.89
C PRO A 79 -27.25 -8.74 -43.61
N GLY A 80 -26.38 -9.51 -44.28
CA GLY A 80 -25.29 -8.96 -45.12
C GLY A 80 -24.41 -10.03 -45.82
N ALA A 81 -23.99 -9.75 -47.07
CA ALA A 81 -23.57 -10.69 -48.13
C ALA A 81 -22.37 -11.64 -47.90
N TYR A 82 -21.77 -11.68 -46.70
CA TYR A 82 -20.59 -12.51 -46.43
C TYR A 82 -20.78 -13.29 -45.12
N ASN A 83 -20.92 -14.61 -45.20
CA ASN A 83 -21.32 -15.56 -44.14
C ASN A 83 -20.31 -15.74 -42.96
N TYR A 84 -19.93 -14.67 -42.25
CA TYR A 84 -19.15 -14.73 -41.00
C TYR A 84 -19.99 -14.74 -39.72
N TYR A 85 -19.65 -15.59 -38.74
CA TYR A 85 -20.27 -15.61 -37.39
C TYR A 85 -19.57 -14.61 -36.45
N GLN A 86 -20.34 -13.97 -35.57
CA GLN A 86 -19.82 -13.25 -34.40
C GLN A 86 -20.13 -14.07 -33.16
N TYR A 87 -19.16 -14.14 -32.25
CA TYR A 87 -19.26 -14.89 -31.00
C TYR A 87 -19.38 -13.91 -29.83
N ILE A 88 -20.33 -14.12 -28.91
CA ILE A 88 -20.27 -13.43 -27.61
C ILE A 88 -19.21 -14.17 -26.79
N GLN A 89 -18.19 -13.43 -26.38
CA GLN A 89 -16.95 -14.00 -25.86
C GLN A 89 -16.77 -13.75 -24.36
N ALA A 90 -17.26 -12.61 -23.88
CA ALA A 90 -17.08 -12.16 -22.50
C ALA A 90 -18.29 -11.35 -22.04
N LEU A 91 -18.64 -11.48 -20.77
CA LEU A 91 -19.73 -10.82 -20.07
C LEU A 91 -19.17 -10.17 -18.81
N THR A 92 -19.72 -9.01 -18.44
CA THR A 92 -19.43 -8.39 -17.14
C THR A 92 -20.61 -7.53 -16.71
N GLU A 93 -20.70 -7.20 -15.43
CA GLU A 93 -21.75 -6.37 -14.85
C GLU A 93 -21.14 -5.13 -14.19
N LEU A 94 -21.67 -3.95 -14.52
CA LEU A 94 -21.35 -2.70 -13.84
C LEU A 94 -22.64 -1.96 -13.51
N ASP A 95 -22.86 -1.65 -12.22
CA ASP A 95 -24.05 -0.91 -11.77
C ASP A 95 -25.39 -1.50 -12.27
N GLU A 96 -25.52 -2.83 -12.23
CA GLU A 96 -26.68 -3.60 -12.71
C GLU A 96 -26.85 -3.61 -14.25
N ASP A 97 -26.02 -2.85 -14.99
CA ASP A 97 -25.93 -2.90 -16.45
C ASP A 97 -25.02 -4.06 -16.88
N ILE A 98 -25.45 -4.81 -17.90
CA ILE A 98 -24.71 -5.97 -18.39
C ILE A 98 -24.01 -5.62 -19.69
N TYR A 99 -22.74 -5.96 -19.79
CA TYR A 99 -21.91 -5.71 -20.96
C TYR A 99 -21.49 -7.01 -21.60
N ALA A 100 -21.55 -7.05 -22.94
CA ALA A 100 -21.20 -8.23 -23.73
C ALA A 100 -20.20 -7.86 -24.83
N GLY A 101 -19.01 -8.47 -24.76
CA GLY A 101 -17.94 -8.32 -25.73
C GLY A 101 -17.98 -9.42 -26.79
N THR A 102 -17.72 -9.08 -28.05
CA THR A 102 -17.74 -10.07 -29.14
C THR A 102 -16.36 -10.33 -29.73
N LEU A 103 -16.11 -11.61 -30.06
CA LEU A 103 -15.03 -12.04 -30.93
C LEU A 103 -15.55 -12.09 -32.39
N GLY A 104 -14.86 -11.40 -33.31
CA GLY A 104 -15.10 -11.55 -34.75
C GLY A 104 -14.45 -12.83 -35.29
N ASN A 105 -14.96 -13.41 -36.39
CA ASN A 105 -14.32 -14.58 -37.01
C ASN A 105 -12.88 -14.26 -37.44
N GLU A 106 -11.94 -15.10 -37.00
CA GLU A 106 -10.47 -14.95 -37.05
C GLU A 106 -9.93 -14.67 -38.47
N ASP A 107 -10.64 -15.12 -39.51
CA ASP A 107 -10.17 -14.96 -40.89
C ASP A 107 -10.42 -13.58 -41.52
N HIS A 108 -11.38 -12.78 -41.03
CA HIS A 108 -11.84 -11.58 -41.77
C HIS A 108 -12.36 -10.38 -40.96
N MET A 109 -12.62 -10.50 -39.65
CA MET A 109 -13.10 -9.36 -38.85
C MET A 109 -11.96 -8.70 -38.08
N LYS A 110 -11.59 -7.49 -38.51
CA LYS A 110 -10.54 -6.67 -37.86
C LYS A 110 -10.95 -6.05 -36.52
N PHE A 111 -12.22 -6.20 -36.10
CA PHE A 111 -12.83 -5.39 -35.03
C PHE A 111 -13.77 -6.21 -34.16
N GLY A 112 -13.73 -5.94 -32.85
CA GLY A 112 -14.71 -6.41 -31.88
C GLY A 112 -15.91 -5.46 -31.77
N LEU A 113 -16.98 -5.94 -31.15
CA LEU A 113 -18.14 -5.14 -30.75
C LEU A 113 -18.31 -5.27 -29.24
N VAL A 114 -18.84 -4.22 -28.61
CA VAL A 114 -19.32 -4.27 -27.23
C VAL A 114 -20.76 -3.78 -27.20
N TYR A 115 -21.60 -4.55 -26.53
CA TYR A 115 -23.00 -4.25 -26.29
C TYR A 115 -23.25 -4.04 -24.81
N GLU A 116 -24.27 -3.25 -24.50
CA GLU A 116 -24.76 -2.96 -23.16
C GLU A 116 -26.25 -3.30 -23.10
N LEU A 117 -26.68 -3.91 -22.01
CA LEU A 117 -28.07 -4.06 -21.61
C LEU A 117 -28.28 -3.21 -20.36
N PRO A 118 -28.89 -2.02 -20.51
CA PRO A 118 -29.19 -1.18 -19.36
C PRO A 118 -30.18 -1.87 -18.40
N HIS A 119 -29.98 -1.67 -17.11
CA HIS A 119 -30.80 -2.24 -16.06
C HIS A 119 -32.29 -1.87 -16.23
N GLY A 120 -33.16 -2.84 -15.99
CA GLY A 120 -34.61 -2.68 -16.14
C GLY A 120 -35.10 -2.61 -17.59
N THR A 121 -34.22 -2.80 -18.58
CA THR A 121 -34.58 -2.85 -20.01
C THR A 121 -34.51 -4.27 -20.57
N SER A 122 -34.93 -4.43 -21.82
CA SER A 122 -34.87 -5.71 -22.56
C SER A 122 -34.13 -5.59 -23.90
N SER A 123 -33.47 -4.45 -24.13
CA SER A 123 -32.95 -4.08 -25.44
C SER A 123 -31.47 -3.79 -25.34
N TRP A 124 -30.68 -4.63 -26.00
CA TRP A 124 -29.25 -4.45 -26.12
C TRP A 124 -28.91 -3.30 -27.06
N GLN A 125 -28.03 -2.41 -26.63
CA GLN A 125 -27.48 -1.34 -27.43
C GLN A 125 -25.99 -1.55 -27.69
N LYS A 126 -25.54 -1.19 -28.90
CA LYS A 126 -24.12 -1.27 -29.26
C LYS A 126 -23.41 0.00 -28.79
N ILE A 127 -22.45 -0.14 -27.88
CA ILE A 127 -21.64 0.97 -27.35
C ILE A 127 -20.23 1.02 -27.95
N ALA A 128 -19.79 -0.04 -28.63
CA ALA A 128 -18.52 -0.06 -29.36
C ALA A 128 -18.55 -0.90 -30.63
N GLY A 129 -17.87 -0.44 -31.69
CA GLY A 129 -17.50 -1.28 -32.84
C GLY A 129 -17.15 -0.50 -34.11
N GLY A 130 -16.32 -1.09 -34.98
CA GLY A 130 -15.66 -0.41 -36.11
C GLY A 130 -14.15 -0.28 -35.85
N ASN A 131 -13.45 0.66 -36.49
CA ASN A 131 -11.98 0.87 -36.39
C ASN A 131 -11.41 1.10 -34.95
N GLY A 132 -12.21 1.03 -33.89
CA GLY A 132 -11.87 1.51 -32.54
C GLY A 132 -11.61 0.46 -31.45
N ILE A 133 -12.06 -0.80 -31.58
CA ILE A 133 -11.74 -1.86 -30.61
C ILE A 133 -11.46 -3.19 -31.32
N LYS A 134 -10.39 -3.86 -30.91
CA LYS A 134 -10.00 -5.20 -31.40
C LYS A 134 -11.00 -6.26 -30.87
N PRO A 135 -11.02 -7.49 -31.42
CA PRO A 135 -11.91 -8.54 -30.94
C PRO A 135 -11.72 -8.80 -29.45
N VAL A 136 -12.81 -8.79 -28.69
CA VAL A 136 -12.79 -8.88 -27.22
C VAL A 136 -12.60 -10.34 -26.80
N ARG A 137 -11.72 -10.55 -25.83
CA ARG A 137 -11.38 -11.85 -25.24
C ARG A 137 -11.92 -12.01 -23.83
N ASP A 138 -11.86 -10.92 -23.06
CA ASP A 138 -12.29 -10.86 -21.66
C ASP A 138 -12.72 -9.42 -21.33
N LEU A 139 -13.64 -9.27 -20.36
CA LEU A 139 -14.17 -8.02 -19.85
C LEU A 139 -14.10 -8.03 -18.32
N MET A 140 -13.61 -6.94 -17.75
CA MET A 140 -13.52 -6.78 -16.31
C MET A 140 -13.96 -5.37 -15.90
N VAL A 141 -14.61 -5.26 -14.76
CA VAL A 141 -14.90 -3.98 -14.13
C VAL A 141 -13.76 -3.53 -13.22
N SER A 142 -13.42 -2.25 -13.30
CA SER A 142 -12.50 -1.59 -12.39
C SER A 142 -13.19 -0.42 -11.69
N ILE A 143 -13.32 -0.52 -10.38
CA ILE A 143 -13.81 0.55 -9.50
C ILE A 143 -12.63 1.14 -8.72
N GLY A 144 -12.56 2.47 -8.68
CA GLY A 144 -11.65 3.25 -7.84
C GLY A 144 -12.42 4.24 -6.97
N THR A 145 -11.98 4.44 -5.74
CA THR A 145 -12.65 5.32 -4.77
C THR A 145 -11.70 6.41 -4.28
N GLU A 146 -12.17 7.67 -4.28
CA GLU A 146 -11.47 8.80 -3.69
C GLU A 146 -12.21 9.31 -2.46
N HIS A 147 -11.45 9.66 -1.41
CA HIS A 147 -11.98 10.32 -0.22
C HIS A 147 -11.59 11.80 -0.25
N PHE A 148 -12.57 12.69 -0.46
CA PHE A 148 -12.35 14.14 -0.44
C PHE A 148 -13.28 14.81 0.56
N ALA A 149 -12.74 15.42 1.62
CA ALA A 149 -13.50 16.15 2.63
C ALA A 149 -14.70 15.36 3.24
N GLY A 150 -14.54 14.05 3.41
CA GLY A 150 -15.60 13.16 3.91
C GLY A 150 -16.62 12.71 2.87
N ILE A 151 -16.44 13.07 1.60
CA ILE A 151 -17.22 12.59 0.45
C ILE A 151 -16.42 11.47 -0.23
N ILE A 152 -17.10 10.36 -0.52
CA ILE A 152 -16.55 9.25 -1.32
C ILE A 152 -16.97 9.48 -2.77
N ILE A 153 -16.01 9.58 -3.68
CA ILE A 153 -16.25 9.65 -5.13
C ILE A 153 -15.85 8.30 -5.71
N GLU A 154 -16.78 7.64 -6.39
CA GLU A 154 -16.53 6.37 -7.09
C GLU A 154 -16.33 6.61 -8.59
N TYR A 155 -15.31 5.97 -9.15
CA TYR A 155 -15.04 5.93 -10.58
C TYR A 155 -15.11 4.50 -11.07
N LYS A 156 -15.80 4.30 -12.19
CA LYS A 156 -16.17 2.99 -12.69
C LYS A 156 -15.79 2.87 -14.16
N TYR A 157 -15.03 1.82 -14.47
CA TYR A 157 -14.53 1.54 -15.81
C TYR A 157 -14.80 0.11 -16.20
N ILE A 158 -14.94 -0.10 -17.51
CA ILE A 158 -14.87 -1.43 -18.10
C ILE A 158 -13.52 -1.53 -18.81
N ILE A 159 -12.84 -2.62 -18.57
CA ILE A 159 -11.55 -2.94 -19.18
C ILE A 159 -11.76 -4.16 -20.06
N ALA A 160 -11.36 -4.04 -21.33
CA ALA A 160 -11.44 -5.12 -22.30
C ALA A 160 -10.04 -5.63 -22.65
N ALA A 161 -9.81 -6.92 -22.46
CA ALA A 161 -8.72 -7.62 -23.10
C ALA A 161 -9.12 -8.02 -24.51
N THR A 162 -8.18 -7.93 -25.43
CA THR A 162 -8.44 -8.15 -26.85
C THR A 162 -7.37 -9.02 -27.50
N GLY A 163 -7.75 -9.64 -28.61
CA GLY A 163 -6.80 -10.24 -29.54
C GLY A 163 -7.46 -10.90 -30.74
N GLY A 164 -6.63 -11.30 -31.68
CA GLY A 164 -7.03 -11.89 -32.96
C GLY A 164 -5.87 -11.87 -33.97
N GLU A 165 -6.06 -12.55 -35.09
CA GLU A 165 -5.07 -12.61 -36.17
C GLU A 165 -5.40 -11.60 -37.27
N THR A 166 -4.41 -10.82 -37.71
CA THR A 166 -4.53 -10.00 -38.92
C THR A 166 -3.31 -10.23 -39.80
N LEU A 167 -3.50 -10.78 -41.00
CA LEU A 167 -2.42 -10.97 -42.00
C LEU A 167 -1.17 -11.69 -41.45
N GLY A 168 -1.34 -12.64 -40.52
CA GLY A 168 -0.25 -13.39 -39.90
C GLY A 168 0.44 -12.71 -38.71
N PHE A 169 -0.09 -11.59 -38.21
CA PHE A 169 0.34 -10.97 -36.94
C PHE A 169 -0.78 -11.04 -35.91
N THR A 170 -0.46 -11.54 -34.71
CA THR A 170 -1.35 -11.49 -33.54
C THR A 170 -1.30 -10.09 -32.94
N LEU A 171 -2.45 -9.41 -32.87
CA LEU A 171 -2.56 -8.06 -32.30
C LEU A 171 -3.50 -8.11 -31.09
N GLY A 172 -2.96 -8.36 -29.91
CA GLY A 172 -3.68 -8.16 -28.65
C GLY A 172 -3.59 -6.73 -28.14
N GLY A 173 -4.27 -6.48 -27.04
CA GLY A 173 -4.23 -5.20 -26.32
C GLY A 173 -5.27 -5.12 -25.22
N VAL A 174 -5.14 -4.08 -24.39
CA VAL A 174 -6.10 -3.70 -23.37
C VAL A 174 -6.72 -2.35 -23.75
N TYR A 175 -8.04 -2.25 -23.60
CA TYR A 175 -8.81 -1.03 -23.82
C TYR A 175 -9.61 -0.69 -22.57
N GLN A 176 -9.76 0.60 -22.27
CA GLN A 176 -10.55 1.10 -21.15
C GLN A 176 -11.72 1.93 -21.67
N TYR A 177 -12.94 1.61 -21.23
CA TYR A 177 -14.16 2.38 -21.49
C TYR A 177 -14.45 3.33 -20.34
N SER A 178 -14.62 4.61 -20.67
CA SER A 178 -15.15 5.61 -19.73
C SER A 178 -16.64 5.81 -20.00
N VAL A 179 -17.48 5.45 -19.04
CA VAL A 179 -18.95 5.61 -19.13
C VAL A 179 -19.32 7.08 -19.28
N SER A 180 -18.67 7.97 -18.53
CA SER A 180 -18.96 9.42 -18.58
C SER A 180 -18.58 10.09 -19.89
N ALA A 181 -17.53 9.57 -20.56
CA ALA A 181 -17.06 10.08 -21.84
C ALA A 181 -17.59 9.28 -23.04
N ASP A 182 -18.33 8.19 -22.82
CA ASP A 182 -18.82 7.23 -23.82
C ASP A 182 -17.76 6.86 -24.88
N THR A 183 -16.54 6.56 -24.41
CA THR A 183 -15.39 6.33 -25.30
C THR A 183 -14.46 5.23 -24.80
N TRP A 184 -13.90 4.47 -25.75
CA TRP A 184 -12.86 3.49 -25.53
C TRP A 184 -11.48 4.08 -25.84
N THR A 185 -10.53 3.86 -24.94
CA THR A 185 -9.13 4.28 -25.09
C THR A 185 -8.21 3.05 -25.05
N GLU A 186 -7.28 2.92 -25.99
CA GLU A 186 -6.28 1.85 -25.97
C GLU A 186 -5.24 2.12 -24.88
N LYS A 187 -5.03 1.15 -23.99
CA LYS A 187 -4.10 1.17 -22.84
C LYS A 187 -3.09 0.03 -22.94
N SER A 188 -2.53 -0.17 -24.14
CA SER A 188 -1.75 -1.36 -24.49
C SER A 188 -0.23 -1.15 -24.51
N ASP A 189 0.26 0.03 -24.13
CA ASP A 189 1.70 0.30 -24.19
C ASP A 189 2.47 -0.58 -23.18
N GLY A 190 3.55 -1.22 -23.64
CA GLY A 190 4.22 -2.31 -22.91
C GLY A 190 3.70 -3.73 -23.21
N LEU A 191 2.60 -3.89 -23.94
CA LEU A 191 2.07 -5.21 -24.39
C LEU A 191 2.35 -5.50 -25.88
N SER A 192 3.08 -4.63 -26.58
CA SER A 192 3.34 -4.79 -28.02
C SER A 192 4.16 -6.05 -28.35
N GLY A 193 3.71 -6.81 -29.35
CA GLY A 193 4.42 -8.01 -29.85
C GLY A 193 4.27 -9.28 -29.00
N ILE A 194 3.50 -9.23 -27.91
CA ILE A 194 3.35 -10.33 -26.95
C ILE A 194 2.19 -11.30 -27.30
N GLY A 195 1.37 -10.95 -28.30
CA GLY A 195 0.27 -11.79 -28.80
C GLY A 195 -1.08 -11.36 -28.25
N THR A 196 -1.97 -12.32 -27.99
CA THR A 196 -3.32 -12.07 -27.48
C THR A 196 -3.30 -11.76 -25.99
N VAL A 197 -4.16 -10.86 -25.51
CA VAL A 197 -4.52 -10.77 -24.10
C VAL A 197 -5.76 -11.64 -23.89
N ASN A 198 -5.63 -12.73 -23.13
CA ASN A 198 -6.67 -13.75 -22.96
C ASN A 198 -7.51 -13.52 -21.71
N ALA A 199 -6.94 -12.95 -20.66
CA ALA A 199 -7.59 -12.82 -19.36
C ALA A 199 -7.15 -11.56 -18.61
N LEU A 200 -8.02 -11.05 -17.75
CA LEU A 200 -7.81 -9.92 -16.85
C LEU A 200 -8.06 -10.34 -15.40
N ALA A 201 -7.35 -9.71 -14.47
CA ALA A 201 -7.67 -9.76 -13.05
C ALA A 201 -7.32 -8.42 -12.39
N LYS A 202 -7.96 -8.11 -11.26
CA LYS A 202 -7.70 -6.89 -10.48
C LYS A 202 -7.35 -7.22 -9.04
N ASP A 203 -6.40 -6.48 -8.49
CA ASP A 203 -6.07 -6.50 -7.07
C ASP A 203 -5.80 -5.09 -6.56
N GLY A 204 -6.77 -4.49 -5.87
CA GLY A 204 -6.68 -3.09 -5.47
C GLY A 204 -6.46 -2.18 -6.68
N ILE A 205 -5.32 -1.48 -6.71
CA ILE A 205 -4.90 -0.60 -7.80
C ILE A 205 -4.15 -1.33 -8.92
N ASN A 206 -3.84 -2.60 -8.75
CA ASN A 206 -3.15 -3.40 -9.76
C ASN A 206 -4.17 -4.05 -10.69
N ILE A 207 -3.85 -4.04 -11.98
CA ILE A 207 -4.56 -4.78 -13.03
C ILE A 207 -3.54 -5.72 -13.65
N TYR A 208 -3.96 -6.96 -13.87
CA TYR A 208 -3.16 -8.02 -14.46
C TYR A 208 -3.73 -8.41 -15.80
N ALA A 209 -2.85 -8.64 -16.77
CA ALA A 209 -3.18 -9.13 -18.09
C ALA A 209 -2.46 -10.46 -18.31
N GLY A 210 -3.24 -11.51 -18.53
CA GLY A 210 -2.77 -12.81 -18.95
C GLY A 210 -2.69 -12.85 -20.47
N THR A 211 -1.50 -13.11 -21.00
CA THR A 211 -1.22 -13.04 -22.43
C THR A 211 -0.70 -14.36 -22.99
N ASP A 212 -0.50 -14.44 -24.31
CA ASP A 212 0.20 -15.57 -24.94
C ASP A 212 1.71 -15.63 -24.56
N GLY A 213 2.26 -14.57 -23.96
CA GLY A 213 3.69 -14.46 -23.60
C GLY A 213 3.97 -14.19 -22.13
N GLY A 214 2.98 -14.29 -21.25
CA GLY A 214 3.14 -14.21 -19.80
C GLY A 214 2.07 -13.38 -19.09
N VAL A 215 2.30 -13.08 -17.82
CA VAL A 215 1.50 -12.18 -17.00
C VAL A 215 2.17 -10.81 -16.92
N TYR A 216 1.37 -9.78 -17.17
CA TYR A 216 1.79 -8.38 -17.09
C TYR A 216 0.97 -7.66 -16.04
N ARG A 217 1.61 -6.82 -15.23
CA ARG A 217 0.97 -6.00 -14.20
C ARG A 217 1.02 -4.54 -14.62
N ALA A 218 -0.11 -3.86 -14.55
CA ALA A 218 -0.23 -2.42 -14.60
C ALA A 218 -0.78 -1.87 -13.28
N ARG A 219 -0.34 -0.67 -12.92
CA ARG A 219 -0.85 0.05 -11.75
C ARG A 219 -1.72 1.19 -12.23
N LEU A 220 -2.93 1.28 -11.68
CA LEU A 220 -3.77 2.45 -11.84
C LEU A 220 -3.04 3.66 -11.25
N SER A 221 -3.00 4.74 -12.01
CA SER A 221 -2.40 6.00 -11.62
C SER A 221 -3.45 7.11 -11.61
N TYR A 222 -3.33 8.03 -10.66
CA TYR A 222 -4.09 9.26 -10.68
C TYR A 222 -3.43 10.20 -11.70
N GLY A 223 -4.17 10.64 -12.71
CA GLY A 223 -3.75 11.81 -13.50
C GLY A 223 -3.76 13.05 -12.62
N SER A 224 -3.04 14.12 -12.99
CA SER A 224 -2.95 15.31 -12.13
C SER A 224 -4.34 15.87 -11.77
N ILE A 225 -4.46 16.28 -10.50
CA ILE A 225 -5.50 17.11 -9.86
C ILE A 225 -6.92 16.88 -10.40
N LEU A 226 -7.70 16.04 -9.70
CA LEU A 226 -9.13 15.69 -9.94
C LEU A 226 -9.42 14.59 -10.97
N LEU A 227 -8.44 13.72 -11.28
CA LEU A 227 -8.67 12.62 -12.20
C LEU A 227 -8.71 11.27 -11.48
N SER A 228 -9.77 10.54 -11.79
CA SER A 228 -9.98 9.14 -11.46
C SER A 228 -8.73 8.28 -11.67
N PRO A 229 -8.50 7.23 -10.85
CA PRO A 229 -7.43 6.28 -11.11
C PRO A 229 -7.71 5.55 -12.44
N ILE A 230 -6.90 5.86 -13.45
CA ILE A 230 -6.98 5.26 -14.78
C ILE A 230 -5.72 4.46 -15.07
N LEU A 231 -5.80 3.55 -16.03
CA LEU A 231 -4.57 2.99 -16.60
C LEU A 231 -3.81 4.14 -17.29
N PRO A 232 -2.51 4.34 -17.00
CA PRO A 232 -1.74 5.38 -17.68
C PRO A 232 -1.65 5.12 -19.18
N ASP A 233 -1.54 6.18 -19.97
CA ASP A 233 -1.47 6.09 -21.44
C ASP A 233 -0.14 5.48 -21.93
N SER A 234 0.96 5.72 -21.21
CA SER A 234 2.31 5.27 -21.58
C SER A 234 2.93 4.36 -20.52
N GLY A 235 3.49 3.24 -20.97
CA GLY A 235 4.21 2.25 -20.16
C GLY A 235 3.47 1.62 -18.97
N PRO A 236 2.13 1.41 -18.96
CA PRO A 236 1.45 0.83 -17.81
C PRO A 236 1.94 -0.58 -17.47
N TRP A 237 2.31 -1.40 -18.45
CA TRP A 237 2.48 -2.85 -18.26
C TRP A 237 3.93 -3.25 -18.01
N THR A 238 4.17 -3.91 -16.88
CA THR A 238 5.44 -4.55 -16.51
C THR A 238 5.29 -6.07 -16.54
N ASN A 239 6.22 -6.77 -17.19
CA ASN A 239 6.22 -8.24 -17.19
C ASN A 239 6.59 -8.76 -15.79
N ILE A 240 5.75 -9.63 -15.23
CA ILE A 240 5.97 -10.27 -13.92
C ILE A 240 6.07 -11.80 -14.03
N SER A 241 6.38 -12.34 -15.21
CA SER A 241 6.35 -13.78 -15.52
C SER A 241 7.63 -14.53 -15.13
N GLU A 242 8.59 -13.85 -14.49
CA GLU A 242 9.84 -14.49 -14.09
C GLU A 242 9.56 -15.64 -13.11
N GLY A 243 10.00 -16.85 -13.46
CA GLY A 243 9.74 -18.07 -12.68
C GLY A 243 8.46 -18.83 -13.07
N LEU A 244 7.64 -18.29 -13.99
CA LEU A 244 6.47 -19.00 -14.50
C LEU A 244 6.88 -20.12 -15.48
N ILE A 245 6.30 -21.32 -15.32
CA ILE A 245 6.64 -22.52 -16.10
C ILE A 245 6.13 -22.43 -17.54
N ASP A 246 4.87 -22.01 -17.71
CA ASP A 246 4.22 -21.84 -19.01
C ASP A 246 3.68 -20.42 -19.12
N ASN A 247 4.15 -19.70 -20.15
CA ASN A 247 3.83 -18.29 -20.36
C ASN A 247 2.50 -18.07 -21.08
N ARG A 248 1.82 -19.12 -21.54
CA ARG A 248 0.53 -18.97 -22.20
C ARG A 248 -0.59 -18.99 -21.17
N ILE A 249 -1.03 -17.80 -20.81
CA ILE A 249 -2.06 -17.58 -19.81
C ILE A 249 -3.43 -17.64 -20.48
N ASN A 250 -4.28 -18.56 -20.04
CA ASN A 250 -5.65 -18.70 -20.52
C ASN A 250 -6.67 -18.07 -19.57
N SER A 251 -6.39 -18.06 -18.25
CA SER A 251 -7.26 -17.47 -17.21
C SER A 251 -6.43 -16.86 -16.09
N LEU A 252 -6.98 -15.83 -15.44
CA LEU A 252 -6.42 -15.21 -14.24
C LEU A 252 -7.50 -15.11 -13.18
N LEU A 253 -7.12 -15.27 -11.91
CA LEU A 253 -8.03 -15.18 -10.77
C LEU A 253 -7.31 -14.58 -9.57
N ARG A 254 -7.83 -13.49 -9.02
CA ARG A 254 -7.37 -12.94 -7.74
C ARG A 254 -8.15 -13.63 -6.60
N SER A 255 -7.45 -14.30 -5.68
CA SER A 255 -8.08 -14.84 -4.47
C SER A 255 -7.58 -14.15 -3.21
N TYR A 256 -8.42 -13.29 -2.63
CA TYR A 256 -8.12 -12.58 -1.38
C TYR A 256 -7.80 -13.51 -0.21
N ARG A 257 -8.36 -14.73 -0.23
CA ARG A 257 -8.11 -15.70 0.84
C ARG A 257 -6.69 -16.26 0.80
N TYR A 258 -6.17 -16.52 -0.40
CA TYR A 258 -4.80 -16.98 -0.60
C TYR A 258 -3.77 -15.85 -0.62
N ASP A 259 -4.24 -14.61 -0.56
CA ASP A 259 -3.46 -13.40 -0.87
C ASP A 259 -2.56 -13.55 -2.12
N ALA A 260 -3.12 -14.17 -3.16
CA ALA A 260 -2.39 -14.52 -4.36
C ALA A 260 -3.19 -14.27 -5.64
N LEU A 261 -2.46 -14.16 -6.75
CA LEU A 261 -2.98 -14.20 -8.10
C LEU A 261 -2.72 -15.60 -8.69
N PHE A 262 -3.75 -16.26 -9.19
CA PHE A 262 -3.65 -17.54 -9.87
C PHE A 262 -3.67 -17.34 -11.39
N ALA A 263 -2.89 -18.14 -12.09
CA ALA A 263 -2.84 -18.19 -13.53
C ALA A 263 -3.11 -19.61 -14.02
N GLY A 264 -4.15 -19.77 -14.83
CA GLY A 264 -4.43 -20.99 -15.57
C GLY A 264 -3.63 -20.96 -16.87
N THR A 265 -2.74 -21.94 -17.03
CA THR A 265 -1.80 -22.03 -18.14
C THR A 265 -2.05 -23.27 -19.00
N ASN A 266 -1.27 -23.48 -20.04
CA ASN A 266 -1.31 -24.73 -20.80
C ASN A 266 -0.71 -25.93 -20.07
N ASP A 267 0.08 -25.71 -19.02
CA ASP A 267 0.74 -26.77 -18.24
C ASP A 267 0.13 -26.96 -16.84
N GLY A 268 -0.88 -26.17 -16.46
CA GLY A 268 -1.52 -26.30 -15.15
C GLY A 268 -1.86 -24.97 -14.50
N VAL A 269 -1.93 -24.96 -13.16
CA VAL A 269 -2.20 -23.74 -12.38
C VAL A 269 -0.93 -23.28 -11.68
N SER A 270 -0.60 -22.01 -11.86
CA SER A 270 0.48 -21.32 -11.16
C SER A 270 -0.09 -20.25 -10.24
N MET A 271 0.60 -19.95 -9.15
CA MET A 271 0.19 -18.97 -8.15
C MET A 271 1.32 -17.97 -7.89
N PHE A 272 1.01 -16.69 -7.98
CA PHE A 272 1.93 -15.59 -7.69
C PHE A 272 1.73 -15.13 -6.24
N LYS A 273 2.80 -15.24 -5.44
CA LYS A 273 2.82 -14.91 -4.00
C LYS A 273 3.82 -13.81 -3.69
N LYS A 274 3.63 -13.19 -2.53
CA LYS A 274 4.57 -12.27 -1.90
C LYS A 274 5.01 -12.83 -0.55
N THR A 275 6.31 -12.88 -0.30
CA THR A 275 6.88 -13.25 1.01
C THR A 275 6.67 -12.13 2.04
N SER A 276 6.83 -12.44 3.33
CA SER A 276 6.81 -11.44 4.40
C SER A 276 7.90 -10.37 4.27
N SER A 277 9.01 -10.66 3.58
CA SER A 277 10.06 -9.70 3.24
C SER A 277 9.79 -8.92 1.96
N GLY A 278 8.63 -9.12 1.33
CA GLY A 278 8.17 -8.38 0.15
C GLY A 278 8.62 -8.94 -1.19
N VAL A 279 9.37 -10.05 -1.22
CA VAL A 279 9.79 -10.72 -2.46
C VAL A 279 8.61 -11.41 -3.12
N GLU A 280 8.38 -11.12 -4.40
CA GLU A 280 7.33 -11.72 -5.23
C GLU A 280 7.88 -12.90 -6.06
N TYR A 281 7.10 -13.98 -6.21
CA TYR A 281 7.50 -15.16 -6.99
C TYR A 281 6.30 -15.99 -7.47
N TRP A 282 6.51 -16.78 -8.53
CA TRP A 282 5.56 -17.80 -8.98
C TRP A 282 5.88 -19.16 -8.36
N ASP A 283 4.83 -19.88 -7.98
CA ASP A 283 4.89 -21.25 -7.49
C ASP A 283 3.84 -22.12 -8.21
N ASN A 284 4.01 -23.43 -8.16
CA ASN A 284 3.03 -24.38 -8.67
C ASN A 284 1.83 -24.49 -7.70
N ALA A 285 0.61 -24.47 -8.21
CA ALA A 285 -0.60 -24.58 -7.40
C ALA A 285 -1.22 -25.99 -7.41
N GLY A 286 -0.42 -27.05 -7.57
CA GLY A 286 -0.82 -28.45 -7.39
C GLY A 286 -1.35 -29.18 -8.63
N LEU A 287 -1.74 -28.47 -9.69
CA LEU A 287 -2.19 -29.08 -10.95
C LEU A 287 -1.15 -28.87 -12.06
N THR A 288 -0.68 -29.96 -12.67
CA THR A 288 0.27 -29.95 -13.80
C THR A 288 -0.17 -30.87 -14.95
N GLY A 289 0.29 -30.58 -16.17
CA GLY A 289 0.03 -31.39 -17.36
C GLY A 289 -1.37 -31.25 -17.96
N TYR A 290 -2.16 -30.29 -17.47
CA TYR A 290 -3.50 -29.99 -17.99
C TYR A 290 -3.56 -28.55 -18.47
N ARG A 291 -4.17 -28.34 -19.64
CA ARG A 291 -4.48 -27.00 -20.12
C ARG A 291 -5.68 -26.45 -19.36
N VAL A 292 -5.42 -25.50 -18.47
CA VAL A 292 -6.43 -24.83 -17.65
C VAL A 292 -6.99 -23.66 -18.44
N THR A 293 -8.32 -23.59 -18.53
CA THR A 293 -9.06 -22.63 -19.35
C THR A 293 -9.91 -21.67 -18.52
N SER A 294 -10.27 -22.05 -17.30
CA SER A 294 -11.02 -21.21 -16.35
C SER A 294 -10.60 -21.52 -14.91
N LEU A 295 -10.73 -20.52 -14.05
CA LEU A 295 -10.41 -20.60 -12.62
C LEU A 295 -11.52 -19.95 -11.82
N LEU A 296 -11.90 -20.56 -10.70
CA LEU A 296 -12.91 -20.04 -9.77
C LEU A 296 -12.48 -20.27 -8.32
N ASP A 297 -12.62 -19.27 -7.45
CA ASP A 297 -12.39 -19.42 -6.00
C ASP A 297 -13.71 -19.73 -5.30
N VAL A 298 -13.82 -20.92 -4.70
CA VAL A 298 -15.01 -21.37 -3.98
C VAL A 298 -14.62 -21.97 -2.64
N ASN A 299 -15.16 -21.40 -1.55
CA ASN A 299 -15.04 -21.94 -0.19
C ASN A 299 -13.61 -22.33 0.20
N GLY A 300 -12.60 -21.56 -0.22
CA GLY A 300 -11.24 -21.89 0.14
C GLY A 300 -10.55 -22.89 -0.77
N TYR A 301 -11.11 -23.14 -1.94
CA TYR A 301 -10.48 -23.95 -2.96
C TYR A 301 -10.56 -23.28 -4.31
N ILE A 302 -9.47 -23.42 -5.06
CA ILE A 302 -9.44 -22.99 -6.45
C ILE A 302 -9.91 -24.16 -7.30
N TYR A 303 -10.98 -23.94 -8.06
CA TYR A 303 -11.51 -24.85 -9.06
C TYR A 303 -10.92 -24.48 -10.43
N ALA A 304 -10.36 -25.46 -11.13
CA ALA A 304 -9.72 -25.28 -12.42
C ALA A 304 -10.47 -26.08 -13.49
N GLY A 305 -11.12 -25.38 -14.41
CA GLY A 305 -11.72 -25.98 -15.61
C GLY A 305 -10.65 -26.22 -16.67
N THR A 306 -10.71 -27.36 -17.36
CA THR A 306 -9.70 -27.75 -18.35
C THR A 306 -10.25 -27.86 -19.77
N SER A 307 -9.35 -27.86 -20.75
CA SER A 307 -9.69 -28.13 -22.15
C SER A 307 -10.34 -29.49 -22.38
N ASP A 308 -10.14 -30.43 -21.45
CA ASP A 308 -10.59 -31.81 -21.56
C ASP A 308 -11.98 -31.99 -20.93
N GLY A 309 -12.59 -30.94 -20.39
CA GLY A 309 -13.94 -30.99 -19.77
C GLY A 309 -13.94 -31.42 -18.31
N GLU A 310 -12.76 -31.49 -17.70
CA GLU A 310 -12.60 -31.82 -16.30
C GLU A 310 -12.54 -30.53 -15.46
N VAL A 311 -12.99 -30.63 -14.21
CA VAL A 311 -12.85 -29.56 -13.21
C VAL A 311 -12.10 -30.15 -12.02
N PHE A 312 -10.92 -29.61 -11.75
CA PHE A 312 -10.06 -30.00 -10.64
C PHE A 312 -10.17 -29.03 -9.49
N LYS A 313 -9.86 -29.51 -8.28
CA LYS A 313 -9.71 -28.72 -7.07
C LYS A 313 -8.22 -28.66 -6.78
N VAL A 314 -7.60 -27.48 -6.80
CA VAL A 314 -6.13 -27.37 -6.95
C VAL A 314 -5.39 -26.76 -5.75
N ALA A 315 -6.02 -25.86 -4.99
CA ALA A 315 -5.37 -25.24 -3.83
C ALA A 315 -6.21 -25.48 -2.57
N CYS A 316 -5.57 -25.81 -1.44
CA CYS A 316 -6.16 -25.84 -0.11
C CYS A 316 -5.61 -24.72 0.78
N ILE A 317 -6.44 -24.23 1.70
CA ILE A 317 -6.02 -23.22 2.69
C ILE A 317 -5.14 -23.89 3.74
N ASP A 318 -4.05 -23.20 4.07
CA ASP A 318 -3.18 -23.47 5.21
C ASP A 318 -2.74 -22.12 5.79
N THR A 319 -3.15 -21.78 7.01
CA THR A 319 -2.93 -20.43 7.55
C THR A 319 -1.61 -20.22 8.26
N ASP A 320 -0.90 -21.28 8.64
CA ASP A 320 0.44 -21.15 9.23
C ASP A 320 1.55 -21.35 8.19
N GLY A 321 1.19 -21.70 6.96
CA GLY A 321 2.12 -21.83 5.85
C GLY A 321 2.75 -23.21 5.74
N GLY A 322 2.11 -24.26 6.26
CA GLY A 322 2.49 -25.64 6.02
C GLY A 322 2.65 -26.42 7.32
N MET A 323 3.83 -26.99 7.53
CA MET A 323 4.14 -27.72 8.77
C MET A 323 4.87 -26.81 9.76
N ASP A 324 4.25 -25.72 10.21
CA ASP A 324 4.81 -24.81 11.22
C ASP A 324 4.24 -25.08 12.63
N PRO A 325 4.93 -25.92 13.44
CA PRO A 325 4.38 -26.36 14.71
C PRO A 325 4.32 -25.25 15.77
N TYR A 326 4.80 -24.04 15.50
CA TYR A 326 4.85 -22.93 16.48
C TYR A 326 3.73 -21.90 16.28
N ILE A 327 2.96 -22.02 15.20
CA ILE A 327 1.79 -21.20 14.92
C ILE A 327 0.59 -22.13 14.89
N ARG A 328 -0.55 -21.69 15.46
CA ARG A 328 -1.77 -22.47 15.32
C ARG A 328 -2.37 -22.24 13.93
N GLY A 329 -2.33 -23.24 13.08
CA GLY A 329 -2.93 -23.28 11.76
C GLY A 329 -4.37 -23.80 11.71
N ARG A 330 -4.95 -23.61 10.52
CA ARG A 330 -6.20 -24.21 10.06
C ARG A 330 -6.07 -24.64 8.61
N THR A 331 -6.78 -25.69 8.25
CA THR A 331 -6.84 -26.21 6.88
C THR A 331 -8.27 -26.37 6.33
N GLY A 332 -8.47 -26.04 5.05
CA GLY A 332 -9.73 -26.23 4.32
C GLY A 332 -10.92 -25.38 4.79
N ASP A 333 -12.14 -25.95 4.75
CA ASP A 333 -13.47 -25.33 4.98
C ASP A 333 -13.75 -24.88 6.45
N ASP A 334 -12.79 -24.28 7.16
CA ASP A 334 -12.94 -23.70 8.51
C ASP A 334 -13.23 -24.70 9.67
N VAL A 335 -12.99 -26.00 9.50
CA VAL A 335 -13.27 -27.01 10.56
C VAL A 335 -12.03 -27.70 11.15
N THR A 336 -10.89 -27.68 10.45
CA THR A 336 -9.71 -28.45 10.85
C THR A 336 -8.63 -27.51 11.36
N PHE A 337 -8.24 -27.68 12.63
CA PHE A 337 -7.24 -26.84 13.31
C PHE A 337 -6.16 -27.72 13.92
N ASP A 338 -4.98 -27.14 14.09
CA ASP A 338 -3.95 -27.75 14.91
C ASP A 338 -4.41 -27.80 16.36
N TYR A 339 -4.02 -28.88 17.03
CA TYR A 339 -4.37 -29.09 18.41
C TYR A 339 -3.32 -29.90 19.15
N CYS A 340 -3.16 -29.59 20.43
CA CYS A 340 -2.30 -30.38 21.31
C CYS A 340 -2.97 -31.71 21.63
N ILE A 341 -2.35 -32.82 21.22
CA ILE A 341 -2.77 -34.18 21.59
C ILE A 341 -2.64 -34.36 23.10
N ASP A 342 -1.53 -33.87 23.65
CA ASP A 342 -1.23 -33.82 25.08
C ASP A 342 -0.32 -32.62 25.39
N THR A 343 0.20 -32.54 26.62
CA THR A 343 1.06 -31.43 27.07
C THR A 343 2.39 -31.29 26.32
N THR A 344 2.76 -32.26 25.48
CA THR A 344 4.07 -32.34 24.79
C THR A 344 3.97 -32.68 23.31
N ASN A 345 2.82 -33.14 22.81
CA ASN A 345 2.65 -33.53 21.41
C ASN A 345 1.59 -32.67 20.72
N LEU A 346 1.95 -32.12 19.56
CA LEU A 346 1.09 -31.34 18.67
C LEU A 346 0.63 -32.21 17.50
N GLN A 347 -0.66 -32.15 17.18
CA GLN A 347 -1.19 -32.61 15.90
C GLN A 347 -1.29 -31.41 14.96
N GLU A 348 -0.47 -31.44 13.91
CA GLU A 348 -0.43 -30.44 12.86
C GLU A 348 -1.26 -30.90 11.67
N TYR A 349 -2.14 -30.04 11.16
CA TYR A 349 -2.85 -30.19 9.91
C TYR A 349 -2.32 -29.20 8.89
N TYR A 350 -1.96 -29.71 7.73
CA TYR A 350 -1.33 -28.89 6.70
C TYR A 350 -1.75 -29.33 5.29
N CYS A 351 -1.51 -28.43 4.35
CA CYS A 351 -1.68 -28.70 2.92
C CYS A 351 -0.48 -29.44 2.35
N ASN A 352 -0.69 -30.67 1.86
CA ASN A 352 0.39 -31.39 1.17
C ASN A 352 0.66 -30.82 -0.23
N VAL A 353 1.73 -31.30 -0.87
CA VAL A 353 2.14 -30.90 -2.24
C VAL A 353 1.09 -31.20 -3.32
N SER A 354 0.08 -32.01 -3.02
CA SER A 354 -1.04 -32.36 -3.91
C SER A 354 -2.28 -31.50 -3.65
N GLY A 355 -2.25 -30.57 -2.69
CA GLY A 355 -3.39 -29.73 -2.34
C GLY A 355 -4.43 -30.43 -1.46
N ASP A 356 -4.09 -31.56 -0.84
CA ASP A 356 -4.95 -32.26 0.11
C ASP A 356 -4.61 -31.87 1.55
N VAL A 357 -5.65 -31.76 2.38
CA VAL A 357 -5.49 -31.64 3.83
C VAL A 357 -4.96 -32.95 4.39
N THR A 358 -3.77 -32.91 4.98
CA THR A 358 -3.14 -34.03 5.67
C THR A 358 -2.75 -33.61 7.09
N ASN A 359 -2.17 -34.53 7.87
CA ASN A 359 -1.66 -34.20 9.20
C ASN A 359 -0.38 -34.95 9.55
N THR A 360 0.38 -34.41 10.49
CA THR A 360 1.57 -35.01 11.10
C THR A 360 1.63 -34.68 12.59
N SER A 361 2.44 -35.42 13.36
CA SER A 361 2.60 -35.18 14.80
C SER A 361 4.00 -34.67 15.12
N PHE A 362 4.09 -33.59 15.90
CA PHE A 362 5.34 -33.02 16.40
C PHE A 362 5.48 -33.22 17.91
N SER A 363 6.71 -33.50 18.35
CA SER A 363 7.08 -33.51 19.77
C SER A 363 7.61 -32.14 20.16
N CYS A 364 6.84 -31.38 20.94
CA CYS A 364 7.18 -30.03 21.38
C CYS A 364 8.20 -30.06 22.53
N GLN A 365 9.39 -29.47 22.31
CA GLN A 365 10.49 -29.44 23.27
C GLN A 365 10.12 -28.81 24.62
N PHE A 366 9.29 -27.75 24.62
CA PHE A 366 8.89 -27.00 25.82
C PHE A 366 7.38 -27.10 26.09
N GLY A 367 6.76 -28.15 25.58
CA GLY A 367 5.33 -28.41 25.72
C GLY A 367 4.47 -27.79 24.62
N CYS A 368 3.19 -28.16 24.62
CA CYS A 368 2.19 -27.73 23.66
C CYS A 368 1.05 -27.00 24.38
N SER A 369 0.61 -25.86 23.85
CA SER A 369 -0.61 -25.19 24.32
C SER A 369 -1.35 -24.50 23.18
N ASN A 370 -2.68 -24.44 23.26
CA ASN A 370 -3.55 -23.80 22.27
C ASN A 370 -3.35 -24.26 20.80
N GLY A 371 -2.89 -25.49 20.58
CA GLY A 371 -2.65 -26.00 19.22
C GLY A 371 -1.37 -25.46 18.59
N ALA A 372 -0.37 -25.12 19.40
CA ALA A 372 0.99 -24.82 18.94
C ALA A 372 2.03 -25.29 19.98
N CYS A 373 3.25 -25.58 19.54
CA CYS A 373 4.39 -25.82 20.39
C CYS A 373 4.83 -24.51 21.06
N ASN A 374 5.17 -24.58 22.35
CA ASN A 374 5.66 -23.44 23.09
C ASN A 374 7.09 -23.11 22.65
N CYS A 375 7.27 -21.94 22.04
CA CYS A 375 8.58 -21.35 21.75
C CYS A 375 8.47 -19.84 21.88
N GLY A 376 8.13 -19.40 23.09
CA GLY A 376 8.00 -17.99 23.42
C GLY A 376 9.17 -17.45 24.24
N ASP A 377 9.37 -16.15 24.10
CA ASP A 377 9.98 -15.28 25.09
C ASP A 377 8.92 -14.33 25.65
N THR A 378 8.96 -14.05 26.95
CA THR A 378 7.97 -13.18 27.60
C THR A 378 8.14 -11.70 27.25
N ASP A 379 9.26 -11.29 26.67
CA ASP A 379 9.60 -9.92 26.30
C ASP A 379 9.67 -9.68 24.77
N GLY A 380 9.33 -10.70 23.98
CA GLY A 380 9.31 -10.62 22.53
C GLY A 380 10.66 -10.86 21.84
N GLY A 381 11.69 -11.36 22.54
CA GLY A 381 12.94 -11.81 21.93
C GLY A 381 14.16 -11.12 22.55
N ILE A 382 14.81 -10.23 21.80
CA ILE A 382 15.95 -9.48 22.34
C ILE A 382 15.43 -8.11 22.81
N ASN A 383 15.25 -7.96 24.12
CA ASN A 383 14.73 -6.77 24.78
C ASN A 383 15.43 -6.52 26.13
N TYR A 384 16.54 -5.79 26.07
CA TYR A 384 17.39 -5.54 27.24
C TYR A 384 16.73 -4.76 28.39
N TYR A 385 15.53 -4.21 28.20
CA TYR A 385 14.91 -3.25 29.10
C TYR A 385 13.62 -3.76 29.75
N GLU A 386 13.20 -4.96 29.40
CA GLU A 386 12.18 -5.74 30.09
C GLU A 386 12.76 -7.10 30.43
N ARG A 387 12.21 -7.72 31.47
CA ARG A 387 12.73 -9.02 31.89
C ARG A 387 12.04 -10.11 31.08
N GLY A 388 12.76 -10.68 30.13
CA GLY A 388 12.45 -11.87 29.38
C GLY A 388 12.61 -13.16 30.18
N THR A 389 11.92 -14.18 29.71
CA THR A 389 11.98 -15.56 30.20
C THR A 389 11.63 -16.46 29.03
N VAL A 390 12.65 -17.13 28.51
CA VAL A 390 12.49 -18.08 27.41
C VAL A 390 11.78 -19.34 27.89
N SER A 391 11.19 -20.07 26.95
CA SER A 391 10.45 -21.33 27.18
C SER A 391 11.24 -22.44 27.91
N SER A 392 12.58 -22.36 27.95
CA SER A 392 13.43 -23.24 28.77
C SER A 392 13.45 -22.91 30.28
N GLY A 393 12.86 -21.79 30.68
CA GLY A 393 12.84 -21.27 32.04
C GLY A 393 14.05 -20.40 32.42
N ASN A 394 14.95 -20.10 31.48
CA ASN A 394 16.01 -19.11 31.70
C ASN A 394 15.44 -17.70 31.57
N SER A 395 15.85 -16.80 32.45
CA SER A 395 15.42 -15.40 32.46
C SER A 395 16.62 -14.47 32.41
N ASP A 396 16.39 -13.24 31.97
CA ASP A 396 17.45 -12.23 31.92
C ASP A 396 17.96 -11.87 33.30
N TYR A 397 19.25 -11.56 33.35
CA TYR A 397 19.90 -11.18 34.58
C TYR A 397 21.16 -10.34 34.34
N CYS A 398 21.42 -9.42 35.26
CA CYS A 398 22.64 -8.63 35.24
C CYS A 398 23.84 -9.48 35.66
N ILE A 399 24.84 -9.57 34.79
CA ILE A 399 26.12 -10.23 35.08
C ILE A 399 26.92 -9.38 36.08
N ASN A 400 26.86 -8.06 35.92
CA ASN A 400 27.49 -7.07 36.78
C ASN A 400 26.70 -5.74 36.70
N ASN A 401 27.23 -4.66 37.28
CA ASN A 401 26.53 -3.36 37.34
C ASN A 401 26.29 -2.71 35.96
N ASP A 402 26.98 -3.13 34.90
CA ASP A 402 26.94 -2.50 33.58
C ASP A 402 26.68 -3.51 32.45
N SER A 403 26.47 -4.79 32.77
CA SER A 403 26.29 -5.83 31.76
C SER A 403 25.11 -6.73 32.04
N LEU A 404 24.27 -6.92 31.03
CA LEU A 404 23.11 -7.81 31.01
C LEU A 404 23.43 -9.09 30.25
N ARG A 405 22.97 -10.23 30.79
CA ARG A 405 22.78 -11.46 30.02
C ARG A 405 21.31 -11.53 29.61
N GLU A 406 21.11 -11.45 28.32
CA GLU A 406 19.82 -11.59 27.66
C GLU A 406 19.64 -13.01 27.16
N TYR A 407 18.53 -13.65 27.44
CA TYR A 407 18.09 -14.91 26.85
C TYR A 407 17.01 -14.62 25.82
N TYR A 408 17.08 -15.30 24.68
CA TYR A 408 16.05 -15.20 23.66
C TYR A 408 15.89 -16.51 22.90
N VAL A 409 14.74 -16.72 22.27
CA VAL A 409 14.49 -17.87 21.40
C VAL A 409 14.55 -17.49 19.93
N LYS A 410 15.02 -18.42 19.11
CA LYS A 410 14.85 -18.40 17.65
C LYS A 410 14.40 -19.77 17.17
N ILE A 411 13.55 -19.76 16.16
CA ILE A 411 13.13 -20.99 15.47
C ILE A 411 14.16 -21.25 14.36
N GLU A 412 14.80 -22.42 14.41
CA GLU A 412 15.76 -22.88 13.39
C GLU A 412 15.29 -24.22 12.81
N GLY A 413 14.70 -24.16 11.60
CA GLY A 413 13.95 -25.29 11.07
C GLY A 413 12.76 -25.60 11.99
N ASN A 414 12.67 -26.84 12.48
CA ASN A 414 11.59 -27.24 13.40
C ASN A 414 12.02 -27.20 14.88
N ASN A 415 13.16 -26.61 15.21
CA ASN A 415 13.69 -26.58 16.58
C ASN A 415 13.60 -25.17 17.19
N CYS A 416 13.11 -25.10 18.43
CA CYS A 416 13.19 -23.91 19.27
C CYS A 416 14.56 -23.85 19.95
N VAL A 417 15.44 -22.98 19.47
CA VAL A 417 16.80 -22.84 19.99
C VAL A 417 16.87 -21.66 20.95
N VAL A 418 17.38 -21.92 22.15
CA VAL A 418 17.63 -20.89 23.16
C VAL A 418 19.00 -20.31 22.95
N TYR A 419 19.04 -19.01 22.73
CA TYR A 419 20.23 -18.21 22.66
C TYR A 419 20.41 -17.39 23.93
N ASN A 420 21.63 -16.92 24.13
CA ASN A 420 21.88 -15.81 25.03
C ASN A 420 22.93 -14.90 24.42
N LEU A 421 22.83 -13.61 24.73
CA LEU A 421 23.83 -12.64 24.33
C LEU A 421 24.25 -11.77 25.51
N PHE A 422 25.40 -11.16 25.33
CA PHE A 422 25.97 -10.21 26.26
C PHE A 422 25.73 -8.80 25.75
N TYR A 423 25.10 -7.96 26.56
CA TYR A 423 24.89 -6.55 26.26
C TYR A 423 25.47 -5.67 27.37
N ASN A 424 26.22 -4.63 26.99
CA ASN A 424 26.68 -3.62 27.92
C ASN A 424 25.60 -2.54 28.02
N CYS A 425 24.93 -2.46 29.17
CA CYS A 425 23.96 -1.44 29.47
C CYS A 425 24.67 -0.09 29.58
N PRO A 426 24.40 0.90 28.70
CA PRO A 426 25.10 2.18 28.70
C PRO A 426 25.08 2.90 30.05
N ASP A 427 23.97 2.79 30.77
CA ASP A 427 23.72 3.50 32.05
C ASP A 427 23.67 2.58 33.27
N GLY A 428 24.06 1.31 33.08
CA GLY A 428 24.07 0.29 34.12
C GLY A 428 22.87 -0.66 34.07
N CYS A 429 23.00 -1.77 34.77
CA CYS A 429 22.07 -2.88 34.85
C CYS A 429 21.45 -2.97 36.26
N GLU A 430 20.14 -3.18 36.35
CA GLU A 430 19.41 -3.32 37.60
C GLU A 430 19.43 -4.77 38.10
N ALA A 431 20.43 -5.11 38.93
CA ALA A 431 20.74 -6.49 39.31
C ALA A 431 19.58 -7.31 39.92
N GLY A 432 18.59 -6.66 40.55
CA GLY A 432 17.41 -7.36 41.09
C GLY A 432 16.31 -7.64 40.06
N GLN A 433 16.35 -6.96 38.92
CA GLN A 433 15.33 -7.03 37.87
C GLN A 433 15.83 -7.73 36.61
N GLY A 434 17.15 -7.72 36.37
CA GLY A 434 17.71 -8.34 35.16
C GLY A 434 17.38 -7.55 33.91
N ILE A 435 17.47 -6.22 33.99
CA ILE A 435 17.20 -5.29 32.89
C ILE A 435 18.25 -4.18 32.89
N CYS A 436 18.49 -3.56 31.75
CA CYS A 436 19.23 -2.31 31.66
C CYS A 436 18.39 -1.15 32.21
N LYS A 437 19.07 -0.17 32.81
CA LYS A 437 18.43 1.10 33.22
C LYS A 437 18.06 1.89 31.96
N LYS A 438 16.79 2.31 31.89
CA LYS A 438 16.28 3.15 30.80
C LYS A 438 16.77 4.60 30.98
N THR A 439 17.18 5.28 29.90
CA THR A 439 17.51 6.72 29.91
C THR A 439 16.77 7.51 28.84
N CYS A 440 16.74 8.84 29.00
CA CYS A 440 15.73 9.68 28.36
C CYS A 440 16.16 10.39 27.05
N ALA A 441 17.39 10.19 26.56
CA ALA A 441 17.94 10.98 25.45
C ALA A 441 19.02 10.26 24.63
N ASP A 442 19.08 8.93 24.67
CA ASP A 442 20.16 8.15 24.05
C ASP A 442 20.03 7.95 22.53
N GLY A 443 18.88 8.29 21.93
CA GLY A 443 18.66 8.10 20.50
C GLY A 443 18.32 6.65 20.13
N ILE A 444 18.01 5.80 21.12
CA ILE A 444 17.81 4.37 20.95
C ILE A 444 16.37 4.03 21.34
N LYS A 445 15.65 3.31 20.48
CA LYS A 445 14.33 2.74 20.77
C LYS A 445 14.48 1.72 21.90
N ASN A 446 14.07 2.06 23.11
CA ASN A 446 14.40 1.30 24.32
C ASN A 446 13.18 1.03 25.24
N GLN A 447 11.95 1.24 24.77
CA GLN A 447 10.72 0.72 25.39
C GLN A 447 10.02 -0.32 24.50
N HIS A 448 9.82 -1.55 24.99
CA HIS A 448 9.33 -2.65 24.16
C HIS A 448 8.08 -3.36 24.70
N ASP A 449 7.43 -2.88 25.76
CA ASP A 449 6.26 -3.50 26.43
C ASP A 449 4.93 -3.40 25.65
N GLY A 450 5.00 -3.13 24.34
CA GLY A 450 3.83 -2.87 23.51
C GLY A 450 3.17 -1.52 23.79
N SER A 451 3.76 -0.67 24.64
CA SER A 451 3.36 0.72 24.82
C SER A 451 4.37 1.67 24.13
N TRP A 452 4.10 1.93 22.85
CA TRP A 452 4.39 3.16 22.09
C TRP A 452 5.76 3.43 21.42
N GLU A 453 6.74 2.52 21.35
CA GLU A 453 7.93 2.75 20.49
C GLU A 453 8.01 1.81 19.27
N THR A 454 7.10 1.99 18.32
CA THR A 454 7.30 1.52 16.92
C THR A 454 7.54 2.73 16.02
N GLY A 455 8.68 2.76 15.33
CA GLY A 455 9.03 3.83 14.39
C GLY A 455 9.93 4.92 14.98
N VAL A 456 9.48 5.59 16.04
CA VAL A 456 10.10 6.81 16.57
C VAL A 456 10.64 6.61 18.00
N ASP A 457 11.83 7.16 18.29
CA ASP A 457 12.44 7.19 19.64
C ASP A 457 11.77 8.26 20.52
N CYS A 458 11.03 7.85 21.54
CA CYS A 458 10.32 8.73 22.48
C CYS A 458 11.09 8.96 23.80
N GLY A 459 12.33 8.48 23.92
CA GLY A 459 13.24 8.80 25.01
C GLY A 459 12.86 8.18 26.36
N GLY A 460 12.55 6.89 26.40
CA GLY A 460 12.41 6.16 27.68
C GLY A 460 11.34 6.73 28.64
N PRO A 461 11.31 6.30 29.92
CA PRO A 461 10.21 6.55 30.86
C PRO A 461 10.19 7.97 31.48
N CYS A 462 10.70 8.98 30.78
CA CYS A 462 10.48 10.39 31.14
C CYS A 462 9.07 10.85 30.70
N PRO A 463 8.53 11.99 31.20
CA PRO A 463 7.20 12.47 30.82
C PRO A 463 7.11 13.02 29.36
N SER A 464 7.99 12.59 28.45
CA SER A 464 7.89 12.86 27.02
C SER A 464 6.78 12.00 26.44
N GLN A 465 5.56 12.55 26.40
CA GLN A 465 4.48 11.95 25.62
C GLN A 465 4.86 12.00 24.14
N CYS A 466 4.82 10.86 23.45
CA CYS A 466 4.94 10.83 21.99
C CYS A 466 3.90 11.81 21.41
N THR A 467 4.36 12.76 20.60
CA THR A 467 3.47 13.77 20.03
C THR A 467 2.84 13.19 18.77
N ASP A 468 1.57 12.82 18.86
CA ASP A 468 0.79 12.44 17.68
C ASP A 468 0.50 13.71 16.85
N CYS A 469 1.25 13.85 15.76
CA CYS A 469 1.11 14.96 14.82
C CYS A 469 -0.15 14.90 13.95
N PHE A 470 -1.04 13.93 14.16
CA PHE A 470 -2.37 13.85 13.54
C PHE A 470 -3.52 13.87 14.57
N ALA A 471 -3.23 13.96 15.86
CA ALA A 471 -4.24 13.85 16.93
C ALA A 471 -5.26 15.00 16.95
N ASP A 472 -4.95 16.17 16.37
CA ASP A 472 -5.87 17.31 16.31
C ASP A 472 -6.15 17.68 14.84
N ALA A 473 -7.44 17.81 14.52
CA ALA A 473 -7.91 18.30 13.23
C ALA A 473 -7.76 19.83 13.10
N SER A 474 -7.42 20.54 14.18
CA SER A 474 -7.23 21.98 14.18
C SER A 474 -5.97 22.36 13.42
N PHE A 475 -6.17 23.16 12.37
CA PHE A 475 -5.07 23.73 11.61
C PHE A 475 -4.42 24.96 12.27
N GLY A 476 -4.75 25.29 13.53
CA GLY A 476 -4.05 26.32 14.33
C GLY A 476 -3.78 27.67 13.66
N ASN A 477 -4.57 28.70 13.96
CA ASN A 477 -4.39 30.05 13.39
C ASN A 477 -3.36 30.93 14.14
N VAL A 478 -2.54 30.35 15.01
CA VAL A 478 -1.70 31.11 15.97
C VAL A 478 -0.22 31.20 15.58
N ASN A 479 0.19 30.55 14.48
CA ASN A 479 1.58 30.57 14.05
C ASN A 479 1.92 31.84 13.24
N PRO A 480 3.14 32.37 13.36
CA PRO A 480 3.65 33.37 12.44
C PRO A 480 3.50 32.85 10.99
N GLY A 481 2.88 33.65 10.12
CA GLY A 481 2.63 33.31 8.72
C GLY A 481 1.46 32.36 8.41
N ALA A 482 0.65 31.93 9.40
CA ALA A 482 -0.50 31.05 9.15
C ALA A 482 -1.51 31.62 8.13
N SER A 483 -1.62 32.95 8.02
CA SER A 483 -2.46 33.62 7.02
C SER A 483 -1.99 33.42 5.57
N TRP A 484 -0.74 33.02 5.36
CA TRP A 484 -0.14 32.79 4.05
C TRP A 484 -0.24 31.33 3.60
N TYR A 485 -0.70 30.42 4.46
CA TYR A 485 -0.70 28.99 4.13
C TYR A 485 -1.80 28.58 3.15
N THR A 486 -2.90 29.35 3.10
CA THR A 486 -4.00 29.11 2.15
C THR A 486 -4.51 27.66 2.15
N LEU A 487 -4.67 27.06 3.33
CA LEU A 487 -4.99 25.63 3.49
C LEU A 487 -6.32 25.22 2.85
N ASP A 488 -7.24 26.17 2.64
CA ASP A 488 -8.52 25.95 1.96
C ASP A 488 -8.38 25.97 0.41
N ASP A 489 -7.23 26.38 -0.14
CA ASP A 489 -7.01 26.38 -1.59
C ASP A 489 -6.65 24.96 -2.07
N PRO A 490 -7.43 24.36 -2.98
CA PRO A 490 -7.21 22.98 -3.42
C PRO A 490 -5.82 22.72 -3.99
N ILE A 491 -5.14 23.75 -4.53
CA ILE A 491 -3.79 23.58 -5.07
C ILE A 491 -2.78 23.19 -3.99
N ILE A 492 -2.96 23.67 -2.74
CA ILE A 492 -2.04 23.37 -1.64
C ILE A 492 -2.09 21.90 -1.28
N HIS A 493 -3.31 21.40 -1.06
CA HIS A 493 -3.51 20.00 -0.70
C HIS A 493 -3.01 19.07 -1.80
N GLN A 494 -3.28 19.41 -3.06
CA GLN A 494 -2.85 18.60 -4.18
C GLN A 494 -1.33 18.58 -4.37
N THR A 495 -0.66 19.73 -4.32
CA THR A 495 0.81 19.77 -4.38
C THR A 495 1.44 19.00 -3.23
N ALA A 496 0.76 18.91 -2.07
CA ALA A 496 1.23 18.10 -0.96
C ALA A 496 1.07 16.60 -1.21
N LEU A 497 0.00 16.17 -1.90
CA LEU A 497 -0.16 14.79 -2.35
C LEU A 497 0.87 14.42 -3.43
N ASP A 498 1.14 15.32 -4.36
CA ASP A 498 2.17 15.14 -5.40
C ASP A 498 3.54 14.92 -4.75
N ALA A 499 3.86 15.67 -3.68
CA ALA A 499 5.07 15.46 -2.88
C ALA A 499 5.19 14.05 -2.29
N LEU A 500 4.09 13.49 -1.77
CA LEU A 500 4.08 12.11 -1.24
C LEU A 500 4.28 11.07 -2.34
N VAL A 501 3.59 11.24 -3.47
CA VAL A 501 3.65 10.32 -4.62
C VAL A 501 5.05 10.29 -5.22
N GLU A 502 5.63 11.47 -5.48
CA GLU A 502 6.95 11.57 -6.09
C GLU A 502 8.04 11.04 -5.16
N TYR A 503 7.94 11.34 -3.86
CA TYR A 503 8.86 10.80 -2.89
C TYR A 503 8.75 9.28 -2.74
N ALA A 504 7.54 8.70 -2.78
CA ALA A 504 7.36 7.24 -2.79
C ALA A 504 8.01 6.60 -4.02
N ASN A 505 7.81 7.19 -5.21
CA ASN A 505 8.47 6.76 -6.45
C ASN A 505 10.00 6.85 -6.35
N PHE A 506 10.53 7.94 -5.78
CA PHE A 506 11.96 8.14 -5.55
C PHE A 506 12.54 7.09 -4.59
N GLN A 507 11.82 6.75 -3.53
CA GLN A 507 12.23 5.71 -2.57
C GLN A 507 12.02 4.28 -3.11
N GLY A 508 11.28 4.11 -4.21
CA GLY A 508 10.92 2.79 -4.73
C GLY A 508 9.98 2.00 -3.81
N VAL A 509 9.13 2.71 -3.05
CA VAL A 509 8.17 2.12 -2.09
C VAL A 509 6.74 2.38 -2.52
N ASP A 510 5.80 1.58 -2.02
CA ASP A 510 4.38 1.85 -2.24
C ASP A 510 3.95 3.11 -1.49
N LEU A 511 3.14 3.96 -2.13
CA LEU A 511 2.56 5.12 -1.44
C LEU A 511 1.76 4.69 -0.20
N LEU A 512 1.04 3.56 -0.28
CA LEU A 512 0.27 3.05 0.84
C LEU A 512 1.17 2.70 2.02
N ASP A 513 2.31 2.04 1.76
CA ASP A 513 3.30 1.72 2.78
C ASP A 513 3.83 3.00 3.44
N LEU A 514 4.02 4.07 2.67
CA LEU A 514 4.46 5.37 3.18
C LEU A 514 3.40 6.07 4.04
N VAL A 515 2.14 6.14 3.58
CA VAL A 515 1.08 6.91 4.26
C VAL A 515 0.42 6.15 5.42
N THR A 516 0.57 4.83 5.47
CA THR A 516 0.11 3.98 6.58
C THR A 516 1.23 3.59 7.54
N ALA A 517 2.46 4.04 7.27
CA ALA A 517 3.60 3.77 8.13
C ALA A 517 3.30 4.20 9.59
N PRO A 518 3.74 3.42 10.59
CA PRO A 518 3.62 3.81 11.99
C PRO A 518 4.27 5.18 12.29
N ASP A 519 5.28 5.57 11.53
CA ASP A 519 6.00 6.85 11.56
C ASP A 519 5.61 7.80 10.41
N LYS A 520 4.39 7.68 9.87
CA LYS A 520 3.93 8.46 8.70
C LYS A 520 4.12 9.99 8.81
N SER A 521 4.11 10.57 10.03
CA SER A 521 4.41 12.00 10.21
C SER A 521 5.82 12.35 9.78
N ASP A 522 6.79 11.50 10.11
CA ASP A 522 8.19 11.66 9.72
C ASP A 522 8.34 11.49 8.22
N LYS A 523 7.61 10.52 7.63
CA LYS A 523 7.58 10.31 6.17
C LYS A 523 7.00 11.49 5.41
N TYR A 524 5.98 12.16 5.95
CA TYR A 524 5.41 13.35 5.33
C TYR A 524 6.40 14.52 5.35
N ILE A 525 7.10 14.70 6.49
CA ILE A 525 8.16 15.70 6.64
C ILE A 525 9.30 15.43 5.65
N GLU A 526 9.76 14.19 5.53
CA GLU A 526 10.78 13.78 4.56
C GLU A 526 10.34 14.07 3.11
N ALA A 527 9.12 13.67 2.75
CA ALA A 527 8.58 13.81 1.41
C ALA A 527 8.42 15.28 0.99
N VAL A 528 7.82 16.11 1.84
CA VAL A 528 7.63 17.54 1.55
C VAL A 528 8.97 18.28 1.52
N ALA A 529 9.89 17.96 2.42
CA ALA A 529 11.23 18.57 2.43
C ALA A 529 11.98 18.26 1.13
N TRP A 530 11.94 17.00 0.69
CA TRP A 530 12.55 16.53 -0.55
C TRP A 530 11.88 17.14 -1.79
N TYR A 531 10.54 17.12 -1.86
CA TYR A 531 9.79 17.66 -2.99
C TYR A 531 10.05 19.16 -3.17
N VAL A 532 9.95 19.96 -2.10
CA VAL A 532 10.24 21.40 -2.21
C VAL A 532 11.69 21.65 -2.60
N ASP A 533 12.64 20.81 -2.19
CA ASP A 533 14.04 20.92 -2.64
C ASP A 533 14.20 20.66 -4.15
N GLN A 534 13.45 19.71 -4.72
CA GLN A 534 13.50 19.42 -6.16
C GLN A 534 12.77 20.47 -7.01
N HIS A 535 11.64 20.98 -6.53
CA HIS A 535 10.73 21.82 -7.32
C HIS A 535 10.88 23.32 -7.08
N MET A 536 11.55 23.73 -5.99
CA MET A 536 11.77 25.14 -5.68
C MET A 536 13.18 25.57 -6.00
N HIS A 537 13.32 26.69 -6.71
CA HIS A 537 14.61 27.35 -6.91
C HIS A 537 14.68 28.61 -6.06
N TYR A 538 15.71 28.67 -5.20
CA TYR A 538 16.04 29.86 -4.42
C TYR A 538 16.18 31.11 -5.30
N MET A 539 15.35 32.13 -5.05
CA MET A 539 15.40 33.40 -5.75
C MET A 539 15.02 34.53 -4.81
N TYR A 540 15.90 35.53 -4.70
CA TYR A 540 15.64 36.73 -3.91
C TYR A 540 14.40 37.49 -4.37
N ASP A 541 13.69 38.00 -3.37
CA ASP A 541 12.49 38.78 -3.53
C ASP A 541 12.72 40.21 -4.04
N ASN A 542 11.78 40.66 -4.86
CA ASN A 542 11.62 42.08 -5.19
C ASN A 542 10.32 42.55 -4.56
N HIS A 543 10.41 43.03 -3.32
CA HIS A 543 9.25 43.54 -2.58
C HIS A 543 8.47 44.61 -3.37
N SER A 544 9.12 45.35 -4.27
CA SER A 544 8.46 46.37 -5.11
C SER A 544 7.57 45.79 -6.21
N ALA A 545 7.75 44.50 -6.54
CA ALA A 545 6.96 43.74 -7.51
C ALA A 545 5.92 42.80 -6.86
N GLY A 546 5.73 42.89 -5.54
CA GLY A 546 4.75 42.08 -4.82
C GLY A 546 5.17 40.62 -4.56
N TRP A 547 6.48 40.37 -4.61
CA TRP A 547 7.16 39.15 -4.16
C TRP A 547 7.98 39.56 -2.93
N GLY A 548 7.29 39.77 -1.82
CA GLY A 548 7.85 39.66 -0.47
C GLY A 548 7.27 38.37 0.10
N GLU A 549 6.82 38.39 1.35
CA GLU A 549 6.03 37.30 1.91
C GLU A 549 4.75 37.06 1.08
N VAL A 550 4.68 35.96 0.34
CA VAL A 550 3.53 35.59 -0.49
C VAL A 550 2.82 34.35 0.04
N ALA A 551 1.54 34.24 -0.31
CA ALA A 551 0.75 33.06 0.01
C ALA A 551 1.26 31.84 -0.77
N ALA A 552 1.25 30.66 -0.15
CA ALA A 552 1.74 29.42 -0.74
C ALA A 552 1.07 29.11 -2.10
N ASN A 553 -0.22 29.40 -2.24
CA ASN A 553 -0.95 29.17 -3.48
C ASN A 553 -0.45 30.07 -4.62
N LYS A 554 -0.03 31.30 -4.30
CA LYS A 554 0.57 32.24 -5.25
C LYS A 554 1.96 31.79 -5.65
N THR A 555 2.75 31.27 -4.72
CA THR A 555 4.06 30.66 -5.02
C THR A 555 3.89 29.58 -6.09
N ILE A 556 2.95 28.65 -5.91
CA ILE A 556 2.71 27.57 -6.89
C ILE A 556 2.15 28.10 -8.23
N LYS A 557 1.17 29.02 -8.20
CA LYS A 557 0.46 29.46 -9.41
C LYS A 557 1.25 30.44 -10.28
N GLU A 558 2.10 31.27 -9.68
CA GLU A 558 2.60 32.48 -10.34
C GLU A 558 4.13 32.59 -10.36
N SER A 559 4.87 31.89 -9.49
CA SER A 559 6.31 32.17 -9.31
C SER A 559 7.21 31.60 -10.41
N TRP A 560 6.72 30.62 -11.18
CA TRP A 560 7.46 29.91 -12.24
C TRP A 560 8.01 30.83 -13.35
N ASN A 561 7.42 32.01 -13.57
CA ASN A 561 7.86 32.95 -14.59
C ASN A 561 8.71 34.12 -14.05
N ARG A 562 9.06 34.08 -12.75
CA ARG A 562 9.83 35.15 -12.11
C ARG A 562 11.21 35.30 -12.74
N SER A 563 11.64 36.56 -12.84
CA SER A 563 12.98 36.93 -13.28
C SER A 563 13.46 38.13 -12.46
N TRP A 564 14.63 38.00 -11.83
CA TRP A 564 15.25 39.04 -11.02
C TRP A 564 16.76 39.10 -11.24
N ASN A 565 17.28 40.31 -11.48
CA ASN A 565 18.71 40.59 -11.66
C ASN A 565 19.44 39.62 -12.63
N GLY A 566 18.79 39.28 -13.75
CA GLY A 566 19.34 38.37 -14.76
C GLY A 566 19.20 36.88 -14.45
N THR A 567 18.60 36.51 -13.31
CA THR A 567 18.29 35.12 -12.93
C THR A 567 16.81 34.85 -13.18
N THR A 568 16.50 33.80 -13.93
CA THR A 568 15.12 33.34 -14.18
C THR A 568 14.83 32.11 -13.33
N CYS A 569 13.56 31.91 -12.98
CA CYS A 569 13.13 30.72 -12.26
C CYS A 569 13.50 29.48 -13.08
N ALA A 570 14.19 28.53 -12.46
CA ALA A 570 14.73 27.35 -13.16
C ALA A 570 13.98 26.05 -12.84
N ASN A 571 13.20 26.06 -11.76
CA ASN A 571 12.36 24.95 -11.35
C ASN A 571 10.88 25.37 -11.45
N ASP A 572 9.98 24.53 -10.97
CA ASP A 572 8.53 24.72 -11.09
C ASP A 572 8.01 25.93 -10.32
N TYR A 573 8.70 26.32 -9.24
CA TYR A 573 8.41 27.55 -8.52
C TYR A 573 9.68 28.15 -7.88
N CYS A 574 9.58 29.42 -7.49
CA CYS A 574 10.69 30.20 -6.98
C CYS A 574 10.33 31.11 -5.82
N GLY A 575 11.28 31.24 -4.90
CA GLY A 575 11.18 32.11 -3.73
C GLY A 575 12.43 32.00 -2.87
N ASP A 576 12.51 32.79 -1.82
CA ASP A 576 13.59 32.76 -0.84
C ASP A 576 13.10 32.24 0.53
N CYS A 577 13.77 32.60 1.62
CA CYS A 577 13.69 31.89 2.90
C CYS A 577 12.27 31.77 3.46
N GLU A 578 11.48 32.83 3.37
CA GLU A 578 10.09 32.87 3.81
C GLU A 578 9.19 32.00 2.93
N ASP A 579 9.40 31.99 1.61
CA ASP A 579 8.57 31.25 0.67
C ASP A 579 8.78 29.75 0.84
N TYR A 580 10.04 29.32 1.05
CA TYR A 580 10.36 27.93 1.40
C TYR A 580 9.65 27.52 2.69
N SER A 581 9.73 28.37 3.71
CA SER A 581 9.13 28.09 5.01
C SER A 581 7.59 28.05 4.93
N ILE A 582 6.98 28.99 4.23
CA ILE A 582 5.54 29.08 4.03
C ILE A 582 5.03 27.89 3.23
N LEU A 583 5.67 27.56 2.10
CA LEU A 583 5.23 26.46 1.25
C LEU A 583 5.30 25.12 1.97
N ARG A 584 6.44 24.76 2.58
CA ARG A 584 6.57 23.47 3.28
C ARG A 584 5.59 23.31 4.43
N ALA A 585 5.41 24.36 5.23
CA ALA A 585 4.40 24.36 6.28
C ALA A 585 3.02 24.18 5.67
N SER A 586 2.67 24.90 4.61
CA SER A 586 1.36 24.78 3.95
C SER A 586 1.09 23.37 3.46
N LEU A 587 2.06 22.74 2.78
CA LEU A 587 1.92 21.37 2.28
C LEU A 587 1.76 20.37 3.43
N LEU A 588 2.65 20.37 4.42
CA LEU A 588 2.56 19.46 5.58
C LEU A 588 1.25 19.64 6.36
N ARG A 589 0.88 20.89 6.61
CA ARG A 589 -0.35 21.23 7.33
C ARG A 589 -1.56 20.79 6.52
N SER A 590 -1.56 20.91 5.18
CA SER A 590 -2.66 20.42 4.34
C SER A 590 -2.79 18.91 4.28
N LEU A 591 -1.71 18.17 4.58
CA LEU A 591 -1.71 16.71 4.73
C LEU A 591 -2.21 16.26 6.11
N GLY A 592 -2.59 17.20 6.98
CA GLY A 592 -3.11 16.92 8.32
C GLY A 592 -2.06 16.94 9.42
N ILE A 593 -0.82 17.35 9.15
CA ILE A 593 0.20 17.53 10.20
C ILE A 593 -0.21 18.70 11.09
N ASP A 594 -0.32 18.45 12.39
CA ASP A 594 -0.68 19.39 13.44
C ASP A 594 0.24 20.63 13.47
N TRP A 595 -0.33 21.79 13.77
CA TRP A 595 0.36 23.08 13.81
C TRP A 595 1.41 23.15 14.93
N ARG A 596 1.29 22.26 15.93
CA ARG A 596 2.25 22.04 17.00
C ARG A 596 3.45 21.22 16.53
N CYS A 597 3.33 20.50 15.42
CA CYS A 597 4.39 19.69 14.84
C CYS A 597 5.11 20.36 13.68
N VAL A 598 4.52 21.38 13.06
CA VAL A 598 5.21 22.17 12.02
C VAL A 598 4.76 23.62 12.05
N PHE A 599 5.72 24.53 12.07
CA PHE A 599 5.45 25.96 11.98
C PHE A 599 6.62 26.72 11.36
N SER A 600 6.30 27.86 10.75
CA SER A 600 7.27 28.78 10.19
C SER A 600 7.82 29.70 11.29
N THR A 601 9.11 30.04 11.20
CA THR A 601 9.80 30.95 12.11
C THR A 601 10.59 32.00 11.34
N TRP A 602 10.63 33.23 11.87
CA TRP A 602 11.31 34.37 11.29
C TRP A 602 12.42 34.83 12.26
N ALA A 603 13.66 34.64 11.86
CA ALA A 603 14.82 35.28 12.46
C ALA A 603 15.16 36.56 11.67
N PRO A 604 15.92 37.51 12.25
CA PRO A 604 16.35 38.70 11.53
C PRO A 604 17.08 38.36 10.21
N GLY A 605 16.39 38.55 9.08
CA GLY A 605 16.92 38.32 7.73
C GLY A 605 16.95 36.86 7.26
N HIS A 606 16.27 35.92 7.95
CA HIS A 606 16.17 34.52 7.52
C HIS A 606 14.92 33.84 8.09
N SER A 607 14.27 33.00 7.31
CA SER A 607 13.09 32.23 7.71
C SER A 607 13.29 30.74 7.46
N TYR A 608 12.75 29.90 8.35
CA TYR A 608 12.88 28.44 8.28
C TYR A 608 11.67 27.78 8.95
N ASN A 609 11.59 26.44 8.92
CA ASN A 609 10.57 25.69 9.62
C ASN A 609 11.14 25.07 10.91
N ILE A 610 10.31 24.99 11.93
CA ILE A 610 10.51 24.07 13.05
C ILE A 610 9.56 22.89 12.83
N VAL A 611 10.10 21.69 12.86
CA VAL A 611 9.34 20.44 12.67
C VAL A 611 9.56 19.47 13.82
N ASN A 612 8.53 18.73 14.20
CA ASN A 612 8.65 17.58 15.07
C ASN A 612 8.94 16.34 14.22
N TYR A 613 10.21 15.97 14.12
CA TYR A 613 10.70 14.86 13.31
C TYR A 613 11.45 13.87 14.19
N GLN A 614 11.04 12.61 14.16
CA GLN A 614 11.47 11.57 15.09
C GLN A 614 11.22 11.98 16.55
N ASN A 615 10.03 12.52 16.81
CA ASN A 615 9.54 13.00 18.11
C ASN A 615 10.48 14.01 18.80
N LYS A 616 11.29 14.72 18.00
CA LYS A 616 12.20 15.79 18.44
C LYS A 616 11.94 17.01 17.57
N TYR A 617 11.87 18.18 18.20
CA TYR A 617 11.78 19.44 17.46
C TYR A 617 13.13 19.75 16.80
N ARG A 618 13.11 20.04 15.50
CA ARG A 618 14.28 20.26 14.65
C ARG A 618 14.08 21.48 13.76
N ILE A 619 15.19 22.12 13.39
CA ILE A 619 15.21 23.10 12.31
C ILE A 619 15.15 22.35 10.99
N MET A 620 14.26 22.77 10.12
CA MET A 620 14.22 22.41 8.71
C MET A 620 14.41 23.69 7.89
N ASP A 621 15.61 23.84 7.34
CA ASP A 621 16.02 24.96 6.48
C ASP A 621 16.08 24.47 5.01
N TYR A 622 16.91 25.03 4.13
CA TYR A 622 17.04 24.59 2.73
C TYR A 622 17.50 23.13 2.58
N GLY A 623 16.88 22.38 1.66
CA GLY A 623 17.26 20.99 1.40
C GLY A 623 16.40 19.94 2.09
N PRO A 624 16.69 18.64 1.85
CA PRO A 624 16.00 17.53 2.51
C PRO A 624 16.42 17.42 3.98
N ILE A 625 15.49 17.00 4.85
CA ILE A 625 15.70 16.89 6.31
C ILE A 625 16.91 16.03 6.70
N GLY A 626 17.27 15.04 5.86
CA GLY A 626 18.39 14.12 6.06
C GLY A 626 19.79 14.73 5.89
N SER A 627 19.92 15.84 5.17
CA SER A 627 21.20 16.42 4.75
C SER A 627 22.07 16.93 5.91
N TYR A 628 21.45 17.27 7.05
CA TYR A 628 22.11 17.85 8.21
C TYR A 628 22.73 16.82 9.18
N PHE A 629 22.36 15.55 9.07
CA PHE A 629 22.79 14.50 10.02
C PHE A 629 24.20 13.95 9.76
N ASN A 630 24.76 14.19 8.56
CA ASN A 630 26.09 13.68 8.16
C ASN A 630 27.18 14.76 8.15
N LEU A 631 26.93 15.96 8.69
CA LEU A 631 27.90 17.05 8.69
C LEU A 631 28.99 16.83 9.78
N PRO A 632 30.29 16.75 9.44
CA PRO A 632 31.34 16.36 10.38
C PRO A 632 31.67 17.38 11.50
N LYS A 633 31.09 18.57 11.48
CA LYS A 633 31.21 19.62 12.51
C LYS A 633 30.00 20.54 12.44
N TRP A 634 29.53 21.01 13.59
CA TRP A 634 28.76 22.26 13.70
C TRP A 634 29.68 23.39 13.22
N ILE A 635 29.48 23.87 11.99
CA ILE A 635 30.36 24.87 11.38
C ILE A 635 30.05 26.24 11.97
N THR A 636 30.93 26.70 12.85
CA THR A 636 31.12 28.13 13.10
C THR A 636 31.82 28.75 11.88
N THR A 637 31.10 29.59 11.12
CA THR A 637 31.49 30.93 10.62
C THR A 637 30.87 31.23 9.25
N GLY A 638 30.01 32.25 9.22
CA GLY A 638 29.89 33.22 8.13
C GLY A 638 29.11 32.75 6.90
N GLU A 639 27.90 33.29 6.75
CA GLU A 639 26.94 33.04 5.66
C GLU A 639 26.35 31.62 5.72
N ASN A 640 25.08 31.51 6.14
CA ASN A 640 24.30 30.26 6.40
C ASN A 640 24.50 29.64 7.79
N ASN A 641 24.22 30.41 8.84
CA ASN A 641 24.34 29.96 10.24
C ASN A 641 23.13 29.13 10.69
N VAL A 642 23.30 27.81 10.76
CA VAL A 642 22.52 26.92 11.62
C VAL A 642 23.13 26.99 13.03
N THR A 643 22.63 27.92 13.85
CA THR A 643 22.83 27.90 15.30
C THR A 643 21.47 28.07 15.96
N PHE A 644 21.03 27.11 16.77
CA PHE A 644 19.96 27.31 17.75
C PHE A 644 20.60 27.93 18.99
N GLY A 645 20.68 29.26 19.05
CA GLY A 645 21.16 29.98 20.21
C GLY A 645 20.04 30.26 21.22
N PRO A 646 20.37 30.63 22.48
CA PRO A 646 19.41 31.16 23.44
C PRO A 646 18.64 32.39 22.90
N GLN A 647 19.25 33.12 21.95
CA GLN A 647 18.63 34.26 21.27
C GLN A 647 17.50 33.80 20.33
N ASP A 648 17.66 32.74 19.53
CA ASP A 648 16.60 32.26 18.63
C ASP A 648 15.38 31.70 19.42
N ALA A 649 15.63 31.13 20.60
CA ALA A 649 14.58 30.75 21.55
C ALA A 649 13.84 31.97 22.16
N GLU A 650 14.52 33.10 22.32
CA GLU A 650 13.94 34.39 22.77
C GLU A 650 12.99 35.01 21.73
N TRP A 651 13.18 34.74 20.43
CA TRP A 651 12.31 35.23 19.36
C TRP A 651 11.04 34.39 19.19
N ILE A 652 11.11 33.09 19.46
CA ILE A 652 9.92 32.23 19.67
C ILE A 652 9.07 32.75 20.86
N TRP A 653 9.70 33.44 21.81
CA TRP A 653 9.10 33.93 23.05
C TRP A 653 8.26 35.20 22.90
N ASN A 654 8.54 36.05 21.90
CA ASN A 654 7.87 37.33 21.72
C ASN A 654 6.71 37.23 20.71
N ASP A 655 5.54 36.87 21.26
CA ASP A 655 4.24 37.51 20.99
C ASP A 655 3.08 36.66 20.41
N ARG A 656 3.20 35.35 20.08
CA ARG A 656 1.99 34.56 19.66
C ARG A 656 1.92 33.07 20.04
N LEU A 657 2.90 32.53 20.77
CA LEU A 657 2.99 31.09 21.08
C LEU A 657 2.75 30.75 22.57
N ALA A 658 2.00 31.59 23.29
CA ALA A 658 1.81 31.49 24.75
C ALA A 658 1.34 30.12 25.27
N ASN A 659 0.83 29.24 24.41
CA ASN A 659 0.33 27.91 24.76
C ASN A 659 1.15 26.72 24.23
N THR A 660 2.14 26.90 23.35
CA THR A 660 2.88 25.76 22.78
C THR A 660 4.18 25.44 23.48
N ARG A 661 4.76 26.41 24.20
CA ARG A 661 6.01 26.30 24.97
C ARG A 661 6.87 25.10 24.53
N PRO A 662 7.49 25.10 23.34
CA PRO A 662 8.17 23.92 22.81
C PRO A 662 9.17 23.32 23.80
N TRP A 663 9.77 24.16 24.66
CA TRP A 663 10.66 23.78 25.77
C TRP A 663 10.06 22.92 26.89
N VAL A 664 8.73 22.87 27.11
CA VAL A 664 8.11 21.87 28.03
C VAL A 664 7.87 20.52 27.35
N HIS A 665 7.97 20.46 26.02
CA HIS A 665 7.88 19.22 25.23
C HIS A 665 9.24 18.76 24.70
N THR A 666 10.26 19.63 24.73
CA THR A 666 11.65 19.30 24.36
C THR A 666 12.51 19.14 25.60
N CYS A 667 12.71 17.92 26.08
CA CYS A 667 13.85 17.62 26.94
C CYS A 667 15.18 17.56 26.14
N ASN A 668 15.12 17.51 24.80
CA ASN A 668 16.28 17.43 23.90
C ASN A 668 16.72 18.79 23.35
N TYR A 669 16.83 19.79 24.23
CA TYR A 669 17.55 21.03 23.95
C TYR A 669 19.06 20.74 23.92
N PRO A 670 19.86 21.21 22.94
CA PRO A 670 21.33 21.07 22.96
C PRO A 670 22.03 21.88 24.07
N GLY A 671 21.35 22.22 25.16
CA GLY A 671 21.91 23.03 26.24
C GLY A 671 21.17 22.91 27.56
N GLY A 672 20.87 21.72 28.06
CA GLY A 672 20.13 21.63 29.33
C GLY A 672 20.23 20.31 30.06
N LEU A 673 21.41 20.03 30.61
CA LEU A 673 21.70 19.04 31.67
C LEU A 673 21.16 17.61 31.47
N THR A 674 22.11 16.72 31.17
CA THR A 674 22.07 15.25 31.15
C THR A 674 21.72 14.57 32.49
N VAL A 675 20.91 15.18 33.35
CA VAL A 675 20.46 14.54 34.60
C VAL A 675 19.05 15.03 34.95
N CYS A 676 18.06 14.14 35.00
CA CYS A 676 16.81 14.39 35.72
C CYS A 676 17.15 14.64 37.20
N PRO A 677 17.03 15.86 37.75
CA PRO A 677 17.41 16.08 39.13
C PRO A 677 16.25 15.65 40.02
N THR A 678 16.45 14.56 40.76
CA THR A 678 15.81 14.39 42.06
C THR A 678 16.11 15.63 42.91
N ALA A 679 15.04 16.34 43.33
CA ALA A 679 14.96 17.34 44.39
C ALA A 679 16.20 18.22 44.66
N GLY A 680 16.17 19.51 44.28
CA GLY A 680 17.11 20.50 44.84
C GLY A 680 17.41 21.80 44.07
N CYS A 681 16.89 22.02 42.86
CA CYS A 681 17.27 23.19 42.05
C CYS A 681 16.24 24.34 42.06
N GLU A 682 15.80 24.80 43.23
CA GLU A 682 14.83 25.91 43.32
C GLU A 682 15.41 27.32 43.09
N ASN A 683 16.73 27.53 42.92
CA ASN A 683 17.29 28.89 43.04
C ASN A 683 18.36 29.35 42.01
N GLN A 684 18.50 28.75 40.82
CA GLN A 684 19.55 29.18 39.87
C GLN A 684 19.15 29.36 38.39
N CYS A 685 17.86 29.51 38.09
CA CYS A 685 17.43 30.16 36.84
C CYS A 685 16.55 31.36 37.21
N SER A 686 16.64 32.44 36.42
CA SER A 686 15.90 33.68 36.59
C SER A 686 14.40 33.41 36.79
N THR A 687 13.91 33.61 38.01
CA THR A 687 12.48 33.51 38.31
C THR A 687 11.76 34.77 37.84
N ILE A 688 10.94 34.67 36.79
CA ILE A 688 9.94 35.69 36.46
C ILE A 688 8.77 35.52 37.43
N ASN A 689 8.40 36.60 38.12
CA ASN A 689 7.24 36.58 39.01
C ASN A 689 5.97 36.39 38.17
N ALA A 690 5.32 35.23 38.32
CA ALA A 690 4.17 34.78 37.55
C ALA A 690 2.94 35.70 37.61
N THR A 691 2.95 36.74 38.44
CA THR A 691 1.82 37.65 38.63
C THR A 691 1.98 39.00 37.92
N THR A 692 3.18 39.43 37.53
CA THR A 692 3.42 40.80 37.03
C THR A 692 4.21 40.89 35.72
N GLY A 693 4.77 39.80 35.20
CA GLY A 693 5.38 39.74 33.87
C GLY A 693 6.69 40.53 33.68
N ASN A 694 7.27 41.15 34.71
CA ASN A 694 8.56 41.83 34.59
C ASN A 694 9.74 40.93 34.96
N VAL A 695 10.78 40.95 34.10
CA VAL A 695 12.08 40.30 34.32
C VAL A 695 12.88 41.09 35.34
N ILE A 696 13.30 40.45 36.43
CA ILE A 696 14.20 41.05 37.42
C ILE A 696 15.60 40.45 37.21
N ASN A 697 16.52 41.33 36.80
CA ASN A 697 17.97 41.17 36.60
C ASN A 697 18.44 40.62 35.25
N THR A 698 18.99 41.53 34.46
CA THR A 698 19.88 41.29 33.32
C THR A 698 21.33 41.16 33.82
N PHE A 699 21.98 40.03 33.57
CA PHE A 699 23.44 39.99 33.48
C PHE A 699 23.81 39.48 32.09
N PRO A 700 24.78 40.13 31.41
CA PRO A 700 25.12 39.77 30.05
C PRO A 700 25.99 38.52 30.08
N CYS A 701 25.57 37.46 29.38
CA CYS A 701 26.46 36.37 29.02
C CYS A 701 27.45 36.86 27.96
N THR A 702 28.38 37.72 28.35
CA THR A 702 29.59 38.00 27.59
C THR A 702 30.56 36.85 27.81
N ASN A 703 30.50 35.83 26.96
CA ASN A 703 31.67 35.12 26.41
C ASN A 703 31.20 33.95 25.54
N ASN A 704 31.56 34.02 24.24
CA ASN A 704 31.49 32.96 23.25
C ASN A 704 32.13 31.65 23.76
N THR A 705 31.37 30.83 24.48
CA THR A 705 31.82 29.51 24.93
C THR A 705 30.84 28.48 24.40
N TYR A 706 31.18 27.90 23.26
CA TYR A 706 30.53 26.70 22.73
C TYR A 706 30.99 25.51 23.57
N TYR A 707 30.05 24.77 24.19
CA TYR A 707 30.38 23.50 24.82
C TYR A 707 30.43 22.41 23.75
N VAL A 708 31.59 21.79 23.62
CA VAL A 708 31.84 20.64 22.76
C VAL A 708 31.53 19.40 23.58
N ASP A 709 30.58 18.56 23.14
CA ASP A 709 30.49 17.18 23.60
C ASP A 709 31.68 16.42 23.00
N VAL A 710 32.73 16.28 23.81
CA VAL A 710 33.80 15.31 23.57
C VAL A 710 33.52 14.18 24.56
N CYS A 711 32.95 13.07 24.08
CA CYS A 711 33.03 11.81 24.84
C CYS A 711 34.52 11.46 25.08
N PRO A 712 34.93 11.06 26.29
CA PRO A 712 36.10 10.20 26.46
C PRO A 712 35.91 8.86 25.74
#